data_AF-A0A7X9DUM3-F1
#
_entry.id   AF-A0A7X9DUM3-F1
#
_cell.length_a   1.000
_cell.length_b   1.000
_cell.length_c   1.000
_cell.angle_alpha   90.00
_cell.angle_beta   90.00
_cell.angle_gamma   90.00
#
_symmetry.space_group_name_H-M   'P 1'
#
loop_
_entity.id
_entity.type
_entity.pdbx_description
1 polymer ?
#
loop_
_entity_poly.entity_id
_entity_poly.type
_entity_poly.pdbx_seq_one_letter_code
_entity_poly.pdbx_strand_id
1 'polypeptide(L)'
;MAEVRILLVDDEEFYLKVFSDMLAGRSCRVFTARSAEEALGVLTRETVDVMLTDLVMEGMDGLALAERVRALYPWVDVVVITQRDDVRLAVRSMKMGVFEYLVKPVDRDELLLTLDRLLERRRLQDRQNKLLDESLEYLQAQTVYRRCLDILSTLDFETLCEMILRHLCQATGAQGGLLWLCAPETRPGAAEAFHLAGYRGLVSPQEYPSTVALAQPALRESLASGRPFFADPSAVLEMPRRVSAEALFIPLFADERPIGLLLMLDKLREDFSERDQNIAATIAQFSTIALKNSRRFQALERVGVRDPGTSAFNLSYFIDYAGKEIYKARRYGRAFSLVHLVLDRFDFLREHLRPEVCRQIAQKLSACLGRVVRDSDVLARVADPEYYVLLPETDAMGVRSFMRRNQEAFEADAFLGRMARDYGLSLTQGAASFPQDGEDFDELLATCRDEMSRARVSVYRKLRLADRGFWDAVSLLLGSPEDYRVELPRASEAYRLSEAEDGGSAHLLLPEPTFLGIEEQVALQAADLPERRALLYSLGGTLGGEPRPLERILDRSERARGYLIGRRAGDGRQQAHPAITRVYVDDESVDRFRVLLVLAEHLSYACLGAHLEPGTLCAFHSCDRTLVEGLVTKLQAHYNFQRQFWP
;
A
#
# COMPACT_ATOMS: atom_id res chain seq x y z
N MET A 1 -0.67 -62.58 13.24
CA MET A 1 -1.78 -62.27 12.31
C MET A 1 -3.07 -62.29 13.11
N ALA A 2 -3.99 -61.36 12.87
CA ALA A 2 -5.32 -61.43 13.47
C ALA A 2 -6.01 -62.72 13.01
N GLU A 3 -6.71 -63.39 13.92
CA GLU A 3 -7.46 -64.62 13.64
C GLU A 3 -8.69 -64.29 12.79
N VAL A 4 -8.82 -64.89 11.61
CA VAL A 4 -9.93 -64.63 10.67
C VAL A 4 -11.18 -65.36 11.15
N ARG A 5 -12.31 -64.66 11.26
CA ARG A 5 -13.58 -65.20 11.76
C ARG A 5 -14.48 -65.58 10.59
N ILE A 6 -14.68 -66.87 10.38
CA ILE A 6 -15.44 -67.41 9.24
C ILE A 6 -16.75 -68.01 9.74
N LEU A 7 -17.88 -67.65 9.14
CA LEU A 7 -19.18 -68.25 9.38
C LEU A 7 -19.54 -69.19 8.22
N LEU A 8 -19.73 -70.47 8.52
CA LEU A 8 -20.22 -71.47 7.59
C LEU A 8 -21.73 -71.62 7.78
N VAL A 9 -22.50 -71.58 6.70
CA VAL A 9 -23.96 -71.70 6.72
C VAL A 9 -24.37 -72.77 5.72
N ASP A 10 -24.94 -73.87 6.20
CA ASP A 10 -25.35 -75.02 5.38
C ASP A 10 -26.36 -75.85 6.19
N ASP A 11 -27.47 -76.29 5.57
CA ASP A 11 -28.48 -77.10 6.24
C ASP A 11 -28.01 -78.54 6.49
N GLU A 12 -27.03 -79.02 5.72
CA GLU A 12 -26.41 -80.33 5.91
C GLU A 12 -25.19 -80.28 6.85
N GLU A 13 -25.29 -80.96 8.00
CA GLU A 13 -24.20 -81.06 8.99
C GLU A 13 -22.91 -81.64 8.41
N PHE A 14 -23.05 -82.50 7.40
CA PHE A 14 -21.93 -83.11 6.70
C PHE A 14 -21.03 -82.04 6.07
N TYR A 15 -21.60 -81.08 5.33
CA TYR A 15 -20.83 -80.02 4.67
C TYR A 15 -20.22 -79.03 5.67
N LEU A 16 -20.94 -78.68 6.74
CA LEU A 16 -20.38 -77.86 7.82
C LEU A 16 -19.12 -78.49 8.42
N LYS A 17 -19.14 -79.81 8.65
CA LYS A 17 -17.99 -80.55 9.18
C LYS A 17 -16.86 -80.65 8.17
N VAL A 18 -17.16 -80.97 6.92
CA VAL A 18 -16.15 -81.05 5.83
C VAL A 18 -15.43 -79.71 5.65
N PHE A 19 -16.16 -78.60 5.54
CA PHE A 19 -15.54 -77.28 5.38
C PHE A 19 -14.81 -76.84 6.65
N SER A 20 -15.33 -77.15 7.84
CA SER A 20 -14.60 -76.89 9.10
C SER A 20 -13.28 -77.64 9.15
N ASP A 21 -13.26 -78.92 8.74
CA ASP A 21 -12.05 -79.75 8.69
C ASP A 21 -11.06 -79.26 7.61
N MET A 22 -11.54 -78.77 6.47
CA MET A 22 -10.70 -78.17 5.43
C MET A 22 -9.99 -76.90 5.92
N LEU A 23 -10.67 -76.11 6.74
CA LEU A 23 -10.16 -74.88 7.37
C LEU A 23 -9.32 -75.16 8.63
N ALA A 24 -9.39 -76.38 9.18
CA ALA A 24 -8.58 -76.80 10.31
C ALA A 24 -7.08 -76.75 9.95
N GLY A 25 -6.30 -76.13 10.83
CA GLY A 25 -4.85 -75.93 10.65
C GLY A 25 -4.45 -74.54 10.15
N ARG A 26 -5.40 -73.63 9.87
CA ARG A 26 -5.14 -72.18 9.71
C ARG A 26 -5.46 -71.42 11.00
N SER A 27 -4.93 -70.20 11.12
CA SER A 27 -5.29 -69.26 12.19
C SER A 27 -6.65 -68.60 11.93
N CYS A 28 -7.69 -69.42 11.83
CA CYS A 28 -9.07 -68.99 11.61
C CYS A 28 -9.98 -69.54 12.71
N ARG A 29 -10.94 -68.72 13.15
CA ARG A 29 -12.02 -69.13 14.04
C ARG A 29 -13.26 -69.39 13.20
N VAL A 30 -13.75 -70.62 13.24
CA VAL A 30 -14.92 -71.04 12.45
C VAL A 30 -16.16 -71.07 13.34
N PHE A 31 -17.21 -70.42 12.87
CA PHE A 31 -18.57 -70.49 13.39
C PHE A 31 -19.42 -71.26 12.38
N THR A 32 -20.41 -72.02 12.85
CA THR A 32 -21.32 -72.78 11.99
C THR A 32 -22.77 -72.40 12.29
N ALA A 33 -23.61 -72.41 11.27
CA ALA A 33 -25.05 -72.21 11.35
C ALA A 33 -25.76 -73.17 10.39
N ARG A 34 -26.89 -73.72 10.81
CA ARG A 34 -27.68 -74.70 10.05
C ARG A 34 -28.86 -74.08 9.31
N SER A 35 -29.10 -72.80 9.52
CA SER A 35 -30.11 -72.02 8.79
C SER A 35 -29.70 -70.55 8.70
N ALA A 36 -30.36 -69.80 7.83
CA ALA A 36 -30.17 -68.36 7.69
C ALA A 36 -30.50 -67.59 8.98
N GLU A 37 -31.51 -68.01 9.74
CA GLU A 37 -31.89 -67.39 11.02
C GLU A 37 -30.81 -67.59 12.08
N GLU A 38 -30.21 -68.79 12.14
CA GLU A 38 -29.09 -69.07 13.03
C GLU A 38 -27.85 -68.24 12.63
N ALA A 39 -27.57 -68.13 11.33
CA ALA A 39 -26.48 -67.31 10.81
C ALA A 39 -26.62 -65.82 11.20
N LEU A 40 -27.83 -65.25 11.06
CA LEU A 40 -28.12 -63.89 11.52
C LEU A 40 -27.99 -63.75 13.04
N GLY A 41 -28.36 -64.79 13.80
CA GLY A 41 -28.15 -64.86 15.25
C GLY A 41 -26.68 -64.80 15.64
N VAL A 42 -25.81 -65.51 14.90
CA VAL A 42 -24.35 -65.46 15.08
C VAL A 42 -23.82 -64.07 14.75
N LEU A 43 -24.20 -63.49 13.61
CA LEU A 43 -23.77 -62.13 13.19
C LEU A 43 -24.17 -61.02 14.17
N THR A 44 -25.21 -61.25 14.98
CA THR A 44 -25.63 -60.29 16.01
C THR A 44 -24.76 -60.37 17.28
N ARG A 45 -24.19 -61.54 17.57
CA ARG A 45 -23.45 -61.83 18.82
C ARG A 45 -21.94 -61.80 18.64
N GLU A 46 -21.48 -62.17 17.45
CA GLU A 46 -20.08 -62.37 17.11
C GLU A 46 -19.76 -61.51 15.87
N THR A 47 -18.54 -60.97 15.85
CA THR A 47 -18.04 -60.31 14.64
C THR A 47 -17.54 -61.36 13.66
N VAL A 48 -18.04 -61.34 12.43
CA VAL A 48 -17.62 -62.26 11.35
C VAL A 48 -16.92 -61.47 10.27
N ASP A 49 -15.85 -62.04 9.71
CA ASP A 49 -15.12 -61.49 8.58
C ASP A 49 -15.68 -62.04 7.26
N VAL A 50 -15.83 -63.36 7.17
CA VAL A 50 -16.25 -64.04 5.94
C VAL A 50 -17.44 -64.95 6.21
N MET A 51 -18.46 -64.91 5.37
CA MET A 51 -19.57 -65.85 5.39
C MET A 51 -19.50 -66.76 4.16
N LEU A 52 -19.43 -68.07 4.38
CA LEU A 52 -19.58 -69.09 3.35
C LEU A 52 -20.98 -69.68 3.51
N THR A 53 -21.87 -69.48 2.54
CA THR A 53 -23.28 -69.94 2.64
C THR A 53 -23.64 -70.88 1.52
N ASP A 54 -24.41 -71.93 1.84
CA ASP A 54 -25.09 -72.70 0.81
C ASP A 54 -26.18 -71.86 0.14
N LEU A 55 -26.41 -72.06 -1.16
CA LEU A 55 -27.43 -71.35 -1.92
C LEU A 55 -28.85 -71.86 -1.63
N VAL A 56 -29.03 -73.16 -1.41
CA VAL A 56 -30.33 -73.82 -1.28
C VAL A 56 -30.46 -74.32 0.15
N MET A 57 -31.26 -73.63 0.96
CA MET A 57 -31.54 -74.02 2.33
C MET A 57 -33.04 -73.99 2.57
N GLU A 58 -33.53 -74.79 3.52
CA GLU A 58 -34.93 -74.73 3.94
C GLU A 58 -35.26 -73.37 4.58
N GLY A 59 -36.34 -72.74 4.13
CA GLY A 59 -36.74 -71.41 4.57
C GLY A 59 -36.13 -70.28 3.74
N MET A 60 -35.22 -69.50 4.32
CA MET A 60 -34.52 -68.42 3.61
C MET A 60 -33.28 -68.97 2.88
N ASP A 61 -33.25 -68.80 1.57
CA ASP A 61 -32.15 -69.23 0.72
C ASP A 61 -30.86 -68.40 0.94
N GLY A 62 -29.71 -68.94 0.52
CA GLY A 62 -28.40 -68.30 0.76
C GLY A 62 -28.23 -66.96 0.06
N LEU A 63 -29.01 -66.71 -0.99
CA LEU A 63 -28.95 -65.47 -1.75
C LEU A 63 -29.72 -64.35 -1.06
N ALA A 64 -30.90 -64.66 -0.53
CA ALA A 64 -31.68 -63.77 0.34
C ALA A 64 -30.91 -63.47 1.64
N LEU A 65 -30.20 -64.46 2.19
CA LEU A 65 -29.29 -64.25 3.32
C LEU A 65 -28.16 -63.31 2.95
N ALA A 66 -27.46 -63.53 1.83
CA ALA A 66 -26.39 -62.66 1.36
C ALA A 66 -26.85 -61.21 1.16
N GLU A 67 -28.06 -61.01 0.62
CA GLU A 67 -28.64 -59.67 0.46
C GLU A 67 -28.89 -59.00 1.82
N ARG A 68 -29.44 -59.74 2.79
CA ARG A 68 -29.69 -59.27 4.15
C ARG A 68 -28.39 -58.91 4.89
N VAL A 69 -27.39 -59.78 4.78
CA VAL A 69 -26.08 -59.61 5.42
C VAL A 69 -25.37 -58.40 4.83
N ARG A 70 -25.41 -58.20 3.51
CA ARG A 70 -24.83 -57.01 2.88
C ARG A 70 -25.51 -55.71 3.29
N ALA A 71 -26.82 -55.73 3.55
CA ALA A 71 -27.56 -54.55 3.98
C ALA A 71 -27.29 -54.18 5.46
N LEU A 72 -27.15 -55.17 6.33
CA LEU A 72 -26.98 -54.96 7.78
C LEU A 72 -25.53 -54.98 8.24
N TYR A 73 -24.68 -55.73 7.54
CA TYR A 73 -23.28 -56.01 7.87
C TYR A 73 -22.40 -55.88 6.61
N PRO A 74 -22.30 -54.66 6.02
CA PRO A 74 -21.59 -54.43 4.75
C PRO A 74 -20.08 -54.74 4.80
N TRP A 75 -19.51 -54.95 5.98
CA TRP A 75 -18.12 -55.37 6.17
C TRP A 75 -17.91 -56.88 6.12
N VAL A 76 -18.95 -57.71 5.96
CA VAL A 76 -18.84 -59.17 5.82
C VAL A 76 -18.76 -59.54 4.34
N ASP A 77 -17.67 -60.19 3.93
CA ASP A 77 -17.59 -60.72 2.56
C ASP A 77 -18.34 -62.05 2.49
N VAL A 78 -19.18 -62.22 1.47
CA VAL A 78 -19.99 -63.42 1.29
C VAL A 78 -19.46 -64.24 0.12
N VAL A 79 -19.27 -65.54 0.32
CA VAL A 79 -19.00 -66.53 -0.72
C VAL A 79 -20.16 -67.51 -0.74
N VAL A 80 -20.71 -67.77 -1.91
CA VAL A 80 -21.81 -68.72 -2.07
C VAL A 80 -21.24 -70.05 -2.55
N ILE A 81 -21.62 -71.13 -1.89
CA ILE A 81 -21.25 -72.50 -2.24
C ILE A 81 -22.53 -73.25 -2.61
N THR A 82 -22.58 -74.09 -3.64
CA THR A 82 -23.81 -74.84 -3.95
C THR A 82 -23.56 -76.07 -4.80
N GLN A 83 -24.41 -77.09 -4.68
CA GLN A 83 -24.40 -78.26 -5.58
C GLN A 83 -24.90 -77.94 -7.00
N ARG A 84 -25.49 -76.76 -7.22
CA ARG A 84 -26.13 -76.41 -8.49
C ARG A 84 -25.14 -75.73 -9.44
N ASP A 85 -24.84 -76.37 -10.57
CA ASP A 85 -24.08 -75.74 -11.65
C ASP A 85 -25.01 -75.00 -12.62
N ASP A 86 -25.51 -73.82 -12.20
CA ASP A 86 -26.34 -72.95 -13.04
C ASP A 86 -25.67 -71.58 -13.25
N VAL A 87 -25.15 -71.37 -14.45
CA VAL A 87 -24.51 -70.13 -14.90
C VAL A 87 -25.42 -68.90 -14.69
N ARG A 88 -26.75 -69.03 -14.82
CA ARG A 88 -27.66 -67.89 -14.61
C ARG A 88 -27.76 -67.49 -13.14
N LEU A 89 -27.71 -68.46 -12.22
CA LEU A 89 -27.67 -68.22 -10.78
C LEU A 89 -26.33 -67.62 -10.37
N ALA A 90 -25.21 -68.13 -10.88
CA ALA A 90 -23.88 -67.55 -10.65
C ALA A 90 -23.82 -66.07 -11.08
N VAL A 91 -24.33 -65.73 -12.27
CA VAL A 91 -24.39 -64.33 -12.75
C VAL A 91 -25.29 -63.46 -11.86
N ARG A 92 -26.39 -64.00 -11.34
CA ARG A 92 -27.26 -63.28 -10.39
C ARG A 92 -26.54 -63.02 -9.07
N SER A 93 -25.87 -64.03 -8.51
CA SER A 93 -25.09 -63.90 -7.26
C SER A 93 -23.98 -62.85 -7.38
N MET A 94 -23.27 -62.84 -8.51
CA MET A 94 -22.25 -61.82 -8.79
C MET A 94 -22.84 -60.40 -8.92
N LYS A 95 -23.99 -60.25 -9.58
CA LYS A 95 -24.72 -58.95 -9.62
C LYS A 95 -25.19 -58.49 -8.25
N MET A 96 -25.34 -59.41 -7.31
CA MET A 96 -25.67 -59.14 -5.90
C MET A 96 -24.42 -58.94 -5.04
N GLY A 97 -23.24 -58.74 -5.62
CA GLY A 97 -22.04 -58.34 -4.89
C GLY A 97 -21.48 -59.40 -3.94
N VAL A 98 -21.85 -60.67 -4.13
CA VAL A 98 -21.14 -61.81 -3.53
C VAL A 98 -19.70 -61.82 -4.06
N PHE A 99 -18.73 -62.14 -3.20
CA PHE A 99 -17.31 -62.14 -3.55
C PHE A 99 -16.99 -63.19 -4.62
N GLU A 100 -17.44 -64.43 -4.40
CA GLU A 100 -17.20 -65.54 -5.32
C GLU A 100 -18.30 -66.60 -5.18
N TYR A 101 -18.45 -67.42 -6.22
CA TYR A 101 -19.41 -68.51 -6.31
C TYR A 101 -18.66 -69.82 -6.57
N LEU A 102 -18.85 -70.82 -5.70
CA LEU A 102 -18.19 -72.12 -5.76
C LEU A 102 -19.23 -73.25 -5.96
N VAL A 103 -18.88 -74.25 -6.76
CA VAL A 103 -19.75 -75.40 -7.08
C VAL A 103 -19.27 -76.63 -6.32
N LYS A 104 -20.15 -77.29 -5.55
CA LYS A 104 -19.85 -78.53 -4.84
C LYS A 104 -19.73 -79.71 -5.84
N PRO A 105 -18.78 -80.63 -5.65
CA PRO A 105 -17.84 -80.72 -4.53
C PRO A 105 -16.67 -79.73 -4.68
N VAL A 106 -16.46 -78.89 -3.65
CA VAL A 106 -15.33 -77.96 -3.58
C VAL A 106 -14.16 -78.67 -2.92
N ASP A 107 -13.00 -78.68 -3.57
CA ASP A 107 -11.80 -79.23 -2.95
C ASP A 107 -11.12 -78.23 -2.00
N ARG A 108 -10.18 -78.73 -1.19
CA ARG A 108 -9.51 -77.90 -0.20
C ARG A 108 -8.71 -76.76 -0.83
N ASP A 109 -8.02 -77.01 -1.94
CA ASP A 109 -7.13 -76.04 -2.54
C ASP A 109 -7.92 -74.89 -3.19
N GLU A 110 -9.05 -75.19 -3.82
CA GLU A 110 -9.99 -74.22 -4.38
C GLU A 110 -10.57 -73.30 -3.29
N LEU A 111 -11.09 -73.87 -2.21
CA LEU A 111 -11.64 -73.10 -1.09
C LEU A 111 -10.58 -72.18 -0.46
N LEU A 112 -9.37 -72.72 -0.24
CA LEU A 112 -8.26 -71.96 0.34
C LEU A 112 -7.79 -70.84 -0.60
N LEU A 113 -7.77 -71.07 -1.91
CA LEU A 113 -7.41 -70.05 -2.91
C LEU A 113 -8.42 -68.89 -2.94
N THR A 114 -9.72 -69.19 -2.90
CA THR A 114 -10.78 -68.18 -2.79
C THR A 114 -10.65 -67.35 -1.51
N LEU A 115 -10.42 -68.01 -0.38
CA LEU A 115 -10.21 -67.32 0.89
C LEU A 115 -8.94 -66.46 0.89
N ASP A 116 -7.84 -66.93 0.30
CA ASP A 116 -6.60 -66.17 0.20
C ASP A 116 -6.78 -64.89 -0.63
N ARG A 117 -7.47 -64.99 -1.78
CA ARG A 117 -7.81 -63.82 -2.63
C ARG A 117 -8.69 -62.82 -1.88
N LEU A 118 -9.68 -63.31 -1.14
CA LEU A 118 -10.58 -62.47 -0.34
C LEU A 118 -9.82 -61.72 0.76
N LEU A 119 -8.99 -62.45 1.52
CA LEU A 119 -8.21 -61.87 2.62
C LEU A 119 -7.13 -60.90 2.11
N GLU A 120 -6.53 -61.17 0.95
CA GLU A 120 -5.60 -60.24 0.30
C GLU A 120 -6.29 -58.94 -0.10
N ARG A 121 -7.49 -59.01 -0.71
CA ARG A 121 -8.29 -57.83 -1.05
C ARG A 121 -8.58 -56.97 0.17
N ARG A 122 -9.01 -57.57 1.30
CA ARG A 122 -9.24 -56.85 2.55
C ARG A 122 -7.99 -56.13 3.05
N ARG A 123 -6.86 -56.85 3.13
CA ARG A 123 -5.59 -56.27 3.59
C ARG A 123 -5.17 -55.07 2.73
N LEU A 124 -5.39 -55.14 1.42
CA LEU A 124 -5.10 -54.02 0.51
C LEU A 124 -6.04 -52.84 0.75
N GLN A 125 -7.34 -53.06 0.94
CA GLN A 125 -8.31 -52.01 1.24
C GLN A 125 -8.05 -51.34 2.60
N ASP A 126 -7.78 -52.12 3.64
CA ASP A 126 -7.44 -51.58 4.97
C ASP A 126 -6.16 -50.74 4.92
N ARG A 127 -5.15 -51.21 4.17
CA ARG A 127 -3.92 -50.46 3.97
C ARG A 127 -4.15 -49.18 3.18
N GLN A 128 -5.01 -49.21 2.16
CA GLN A 128 -5.37 -48.03 1.39
C GLN A 128 -6.07 -46.98 2.24
N ASN A 129 -7.07 -47.38 3.04
CA ASN A 129 -7.77 -46.49 3.96
C ASN A 129 -6.81 -45.87 4.98
N LYS A 130 -5.94 -46.68 5.57
CA LYS A 130 -4.93 -46.19 6.52
C LYS A 130 -3.98 -45.17 5.87
N LEU A 131 -3.51 -45.43 4.65
CA LEU A 131 -2.65 -44.49 3.93
C LEU A 131 -3.40 -43.20 3.55
N LEU A 132 -4.69 -43.30 3.24
CA LEU A 132 -5.54 -42.14 2.98
C LEU A 132 -5.65 -41.27 4.24
N ASP A 133 -5.91 -41.87 5.39
CA ASP A 133 -6.01 -41.16 6.67
C ASP A 133 -4.69 -40.47 7.03
N GLU A 134 -3.57 -41.18 6.94
CA GLU A 134 -2.23 -40.62 7.13
C GLU A 134 -1.94 -39.46 6.15
N SER A 135 -2.35 -39.61 4.88
CA SER A 135 -2.19 -38.56 3.87
C SER A 135 -3.05 -37.33 4.17
N LEU A 136 -4.29 -37.52 4.63
CA LEU A 136 -5.18 -36.43 5.02
C LEU A 136 -4.63 -35.67 6.23
N GLU A 137 -4.12 -36.37 7.24
CA GLU A 137 -3.45 -35.76 8.40
C GLU A 137 -2.23 -34.94 7.96
N TYR A 138 -1.40 -35.50 7.07
CA TYR A 138 -0.22 -34.81 6.54
C TYR A 138 -0.60 -33.53 5.77
N LEU A 139 -1.59 -33.59 4.89
CA LEU A 139 -2.06 -32.43 4.11
C LEU A 139 -2.65 -31.34 5.02
N GLN A 140 -3.35 -31.72 6.08
CA GLN A 140 -3.87 -30.78 7.07
C GLN A 140 -2.73 -30.07 7.82
N ALA A 141 -1.74 -30.81 8.31
CA ALA A 141 -0.56 -30.25 8.96
C ALA A 141 0.18 -29.29 8.01
N GLN A 142 0.41 -29.70 6.76
CA GLN A 142 1.07 -28.88 5.75
C GLN A 142 0.32 -27.56 5.47
N THR A 143 -1.02 -27.60 5.48
CA THR A 143 -1.84 -26.40 5.28
C THR A 143 -1.69 -25.42 6.46
N VAL A 144 -1.65 -25.91 7.70
CA VAL A 144 -1.39 -25.06 8.87
C VAL A 144 0.02 -24.49 8.81
N TYR A 145 1.04 -25.30 8.51
CA TYR A 145 2.43 -24.83 8.39
C TYR A 145 2.60 -23.77 7.31
N ARG A 146 1.97 -23.93 6.13
CA ARG A 146 2.01 -22.91 5.08
C ARG A 146 1.46 -21.58 5.56
N ARG A 147 0.32 -21.57 6.27
CA ARG A 147 -0.25 -20.36 6.86
C ARG A 147 0.70 -19.72 7.88
N CYS A 148 1.36 -20.53 8.70
CA CYS A 148 2.35 -20.04 9.66
C CYS A 148 3.57 -19.41 8.98
N LEU A 149 4.04 -19.97 7.86
CA LEU A 149 5.13 -19.40 7.06
C LEU A 149 4.73 -18.07 6.42
N ASP A 150 3.51 -17.98 5.88
CA ASP A 150 2.97 -16.72 5.36
C ASP A 150 3.02 -15.64 6.46
N ILE A 151 2.49 -15.95 7.65
CA ILE A 151 2.53 -15.08 8.85
C ILE A 151 3.95 -14.65 9.21
N LEU A 152 4.92 -15.58 9.27
CA LEU A 152 6.30 -15.26 9.63
C LEU A 152 7.02 -14.39 8.59
N SER A 153 6.66 -14.51 7.32
CA SER A 153 7.30 -13.77 6.23
C SER A 153 6.86 -12.30 6.12
N THR A 154 5.82 -11.91 6.86
CA THR A 154 5.27 -10.55 6.78
C THR A 154 5.83 -9.66 7.89
N LEU A 155 6.44 -8.54 7.48
CA LEU A 155 7.06 -7.57 8.38
C LEU A 155 6.21 -6.33 8.67
N ASP A 156 5.33 -5.94 7.73
CA ASP A 156 4.42 -4.82 7.92
C ASP A 156 3.35 -5.14 8.97
N PHE A 157 3.22 -4.25 9.97
CA PHE A 157 2.41 -4.52 11.16
C PHE A 157 0.91 -4.57 10.87
N GLU A 158 0.40 -3.66 10.04
CA GLU A 158 -1.02 -3.60 9.70
C GLU A 158 -1.44 -4.81 8.85
N THR A 159 -0.64 -5.11 7.83
CA THR A 159 -0.83 -6.28 6.96
C THR A 159 -0.77 -7.58 7.76
N LEU A 160 0.18 -7.68 8.69
CA LEU A 160 0.32 -8.85 9.56
C LEU A 160 -0.93 -9.08 10.43
N CYS A 161 -1.48 -8.03 11.04
CA CYS A 161 -2.70 -8.13 11.86
C CYS A 161 -3.89 -8.66 11.03
N GLU A 162 -4.09 -8.12 9.82
CA GLU A 162 -5.16 -8.58 8.92
C GLU A 162 -4.95 -10.05 8.50
N MET A 163 -3.71 -10.43 8.26
CA MET A 163 -3.35 -11.76 7.79
C MET A 163 -3.50 -12.83 8.89
N ILE A 164 -3.13 -12.51 10.14
CA ILE A 164 -3.38 -13.38 11.30
C ILE A 164 -4.89 -13.68 11.43
N LEU A 165 -5.72 -12.63 11.40
CA LEU A 165 -7.17 -12.77 11.46
C LEU A 165 -7.71 -13.60 10.29
N ARG A 166 -7.23 -13.35 9.07
CA ARG A 166 -7.61 -14.10 7.87
C ARG A 166 -7.32 -15.59 7.99
N HIS A 167 -6.10 -15.94 8.40
CA HIS A 167 -5.71 -17.34 8.48
C HIS A 167 -6.42 -18.07 9.63
N LEU A 168 -6.66 -17.41 10.76
CA LEU A 168 -7.44 -17.99 11.87
C LEU A 168 -8.90 -18.23 11.48
N CYS A 169 -9.58 -17.25 10.86
CA CYS A 169 -10.95 -17.43 10.39
C CYS A 169 -11.04 -18.59 9.39
N GLN A 170 -10.11 -18.68 8.43
CA GLN A 170 -10.09 -19.77 7.46
C GLN A 170 -9.74 -21.14 8.05
N ALA A 171 -8.91 -21.18 9.09
CA ALA A 171 -8.48 -22.43 9.71
C ALA A 171 -9.52 -23.00 10.69
N THR A 172 -10.27 -22.13 11.36
CA THR A 172 -11.31 -22.49 12.34
C THR A 172 -12.73 -22.50 11.76
N GLY A 173 -12.93 -21.93 10.56
CA GLY A 173 -14.25 -21.75 9.96
C GLY A 173 -15.07 -20.60 10.58
N ALA A 174 -14.44 -19.73 11.38
CA ALA A 174 -15.08 -18.58 11.99
C ALA A 174 -15.49 -17.53 10.93
N GLN A 175 -16.70 -16.99 11.06
CA GLN A 175 -17.20 -15.91 10.20
C GLN A 175 -16.79 -14.53 10.69
N GLY A 176 -16.39 -14.39 11.96
CA GLY A 176 -15.93 -13.14 12.55
C GLY A 176 -14.67 -13.32 13.38
N GLY A 177 -13.83 -12.30 13.44
CA GLY A 177 -12.61 -12.29 14.23
C GLY A 177 -12.24 -10.89 14.71
N LEU A 178 -11.78 -10.76 15.96
CA LEU A 178 -11.22 -9.52 16.52
C LEU A 178 -9.84 -9.78 17.12
N LEU A 179 -8.97 -8.77 17.07
CA LEU A 179 -7.61 -8.78 17.61
C LEU A 179 -7.40 -7.55 18.50
N TRP A 180 -7.05 -7.76 19.76
CA TRP A 180 -6.54 -6.72 20.65
C TRP A 180 -5.06 -6.97 20.96
N LEU A 181 -4.27 -5.89 21.07
CA LEU A 181 -2.83 -5.94 21.34
C LEU A 181 -2.43 -4.95 22.44
N CYS A 182 -1.37 -5.25 23.19
CA CYS A 182 -0.78 -4.32 24.15
C CYS A 182 -0.20 -3.09 23.45
N ALA A 183 -0.43 -1.90 24.02
CA ALA A 183 0.21 -0.67 23.58
C ALA A 183 1.74 -0.71 23.81
N PRO A 184 2.54 -0.03 22.96
CA PRO A 184 4.00 -0.10 23.01
C PRO A 184 4.65 0.61 24.23
N GLU A 185 3.94 1.47 24.95
CA GLU A 185 4.48 2.26 26.06
C GLU A 185 3.46 2.40 27.20
N THR A 186 3.32 1.39 28.03
CA THR A 186 2.70 1.59 29.35
C THR A 186 3.71 2.27 30.26
N ARG A 187 3.42 3.52 30.65
CA ARG A 187 4.14 4.19 31.76
C ARG A 187 4.14 3.26 32.98
N PRO A 188 5.20 3.25 33.80
CA PRO A 188 5.20 2.50 35.06
C PRO A 188 3.99 2.94 35.91
N GLY A 189 3.05 2.03 36.17
CA GLY A 189 1.82 2.30 36.94
C GLY A 189 0.52 2.45 36.14
N ALA A 190 0.54 2.41 34.81
CA ALA A 190 -0.69 2.32 34.01
C ALA A 190 -1.26 0.89 34.04
N ALA A 191 -2.58 0.75 34.18
CA ALA A 191 -3.25 -0.55 34.12
C ALA A 191 -2.97 -1.23 32.77
N GLU A 192 -2.48 -2.47 32.80
CA GLU A 192 -2.24 -3.22 31.57
C GLU A 192 -3.59 -3.48 30.87
N ALA A 193 -3.71 -3.05 29.62
CA ALA A 193 -4.90 -3.24 28.82
C ALA A 193 -4.53 -3.52 27.36
N PHE A 194 -5.36 -4.31 26.70
CA PHE A 194 -5.26 -4.53 25.26
C PHE A 194 -6.14 -3.55 24.50
N HIS A 195 -5.65 -3.02 23.40
CA HIS A 195 -6.38 -2.12 22.52
C HIS A 195 -6.74 -2.82 21.22
N LEU A 196 -7.94 -2.56 20.69
CA LEU A 196 -8.40 -3.17 19.45
C LEU A 196 -7.47 -2.75 18.30
N ALA A 197 -6.79 -3.73 17.71
CA ALA A 197 -5.80 -3.55 16.65
C ALA A 197 -6.34 -3.94 15.27
N GLY A 198 -7.37 -4.79 15.20
CA GLY A 198 -7.99 -5.18 13.95
C GLY A 198 -9.22 -6.05 14.15
N TYR A 199 -10.02 -6.17 13.09
CA TYR A 199 -11.19 -7.04 13.03
C TYR A 199 -11.39 -7.55 11.60
N ARG A 200 -12.12 -8.65 11.45
CA ARG A 200 -12.42 -9.27 10.15
C ARG A 200 -13.77 -9.97 10.19
N GLY A 201 -14.47 -9.96 9.04
CA GLY A 201 -15.66 -10.78 8.82
C GLY A 201 -16.94 -10.13 9.34
N LEU A 202 -17.93 -10.95 9.70
CA LEU A 202 -19.25 -10.52 10.18
C LEU A 202 -19.18 -10.02 11.63
N VAL A 203 -18.48 -8.91 11.84
CA VAL A 203 -18.31 -8.27 13.15
C VAL A 203 -18.57 -6.77 13.02
N SER A 204 -19.39 -6.22 13.91
CA SER A 204 -19.57 -4.78 14.10
C SER A 204 -18.60 -4.29 15.18
N PRO A 205 -17.48 -3.60 14.88
CA PRO A 205 -16.46 -3.25 15.88
C PRO A 205 -16.99 -2.35 17.00
N GLN A 206 -18.04 -1.56 16.71
CA GLN A 206 -18.69 -0.66 17.66
C GLN A 206 -19.45 -1.41 18.77
N GLU A 207 -19.79 -2.67 18.55
CA GLU A 207 -20.46 -3.52 19.53
C GLU A 207 -19.48 -4.14 20.53
N TYR A 208 -18.17 -4.01 20.31
CA TYR A 208 -17.11 -4.58 21.14
C TYR A 208 -16.27 -3.48 21.80
N PRO A 209 -15.66 -3.74 22.98
CA PRO A 209 -14.87 -2.72 23.66
C PRO A 209 -13.60 -2.40 22.88
N SER A 210 -13.30 -1.11 22.73
CA SER A 210 -12.03 -0.66 22.14
C SER A 210 -10.82 -1.01 23.00
N THR A 211 -11.03 -1.33 24.29
CA THR A 211 -9.98 -1.66 25.24
C THR A 211 -10.45 -2.73 26.22
N VAL A 212 -9.61 -3.74 26.47
CA VAL A 212 -9.88 -4.86 27.37
C VAL A 212 -8.86 -4.85 28.50
N ALA A 213 -9.33 -4.76 29.75
CA ALA A 213 -8.46 -4.66 30.92
C ALA A 213 -7.96 -6.03 31.40
N LEU A 214 -6.65 -6.21 31.52
CA LEU A 214 -6.03 -7.46 31.98
C LEU A 214 -6.33 -7.80 33.45
N ALA A 215 -6.74 -6.81 34.25
CA ALA A 215 -7.08 -6.98 35.66
C ALA A 215 -8.43 -7.68 35.90
N GLN A 216 -9.25 -7.89 34.86
CA GLN A 216 -10.55 -8.54 35.00
C GLN A 216 -10.40 -10.00 35.48
N PRO A 217 -11.08 -10.42 36.57
CA PRO A 217 -10.86 -11.75 37.18
C PRO A 217 -11.11 -12.92 36.21
N ALA A 218 -12.21 -12.86 35.45
CA ALA A 218 -12.59 -13.91 34.51
C ALA A 218 -11.54 -14.08 33.40
N LEU A 219 -11.06 -12.96 32.84
CA LEU A 219 -10.03 -12.98 31.81
C LEU A 219 -8.67 -13.41 32.39
N ARG A 220 -8.31 -12.95 33.59
CA ARG A 220 -7.02 -13.25 34.23
C ARG A 220 -6.84 -14.75 34.50
N GLU A 221 -7.88 -15.43 34.98
CA GLU A 221 -7.83 -16.86 35.23
C GLU A 221 -7.68 -17.66 33.92
N SER A 222 -8.46 -17.30 32.89
CA SER A 222 -8.37 -17.95 31.58
C SER A 222 -7.03 -17.70 30.86
N LEU A 223 -6.49 -16.48 30.98
CA LEU A 223 -5.17 -16.12 30.42
C LEU A 223 -4.02 -16.86 31.11
N ALA A 224 -4.13 -17.21 32.40
CA ALA A 224 -3.06 -17.89 33.13
C ALA A 224 -2.64 -19.24 32.50
N SER A 225 -3.56 -19.88 31.76
CA SER A 225 -3.28 -21.13 31.04
C SER A 225 -2.37 -20.95 29.81
N GLY A 226 -2.34 -19.75 29.22
CA GLY A 226 -1.67 -19.46 27.96
C GLY A 226 -2.25 -20.17 26.73
N ARG A 227 -3.38 -20.87 26.87
CA ARG A 227 -3.99 -21.69 25.81
C ARG A 227 -5.30 -21.08 25.32
N PRO A 228 -5.71 -21.36 24.08
CA PRO A 228 -7.05 -21.01 23.62
C PRO A 228 -8.13 -21.66 24.48
N PHE A 229 -9.22 -20.95 24.71
CA PHE A 229 -10.32 -21.39 25.58
C PHE A 229 -11.68 -20.95 25.02
N PHE A 230 -12.73 -21.66 25.43
CA PHE A 230 -14.12 -21.31 25.09
C PHE A 230 -14.75 -20.50 26.22
N ALA A 231 -15.44 -19.42 25.87
CA ALA A 231 -16.20 -18.63 26.82
C ALA A 231 -17.29 -17.80 26.13
N ASP A 232 -18.29 -17.37 26.90
CA ASP A 232 -19.28 -16.37 26.47
C ASP A 232 -18.59 -14.99 26.35
N PRO A 233 -18.57 -14.36 25.16
CA PRO A 233 -17.97 -13.05 24.96
C PRO A 233 -18.52 -11.98 25.90
N SER A 234 -19.81 -12.05 26.23
CA SER A 234 -20.45 -11.06 27.09
C SER A 234 -19.98 -11.12 28.53
N ALA A 235 -19.60 -12.32 29.01
CA ALA A 235 -19.04 -12.51 30.34
C ALA A 235 -17.57 -12.07 30.42
N VAL A 236 -16.77 -12.39 29.39
CA VAL A 236 -15.33 -12.07 29.38
C VAL A 236 -15.06 -10.61 29.05
N LEU A 237 -15.85 -9.99 28.17
CA LEU A 237 -15.68 -8.61 27.71
C LEU A 237 -16.62 -7.60 28.40
N GLU A 238 -17.38 -8.03 29.41
CA GLU A 238 -18.35 -7.21 30.16
C GLU A 238 -19.36 -6.48 29.25
N MET A 239 -19.89 -7.18 28.24
CA MET A 239 -20.78 -6.58 27.25
C MET A 239 -22.22 -6.45 27.82
N PRO A 240 -22.93 -5.35 27.52
CA PRO A 240 -24.27 -5.10 28.06
C PRO A 240 -25.37 -6.02 27.48
N ARG A 241 -25.08 -6.77 26.41
CA ARG A 241 -25.99 -7.76 25.82
C ARG A 241 -25.30 -9.10 25.67
N ARG A 242 -26.04 -10.17 25.96
CA ARG A 242 -25.58 -11.55 25.75
C ARG A 242 -25.48 -11.84 24.25
N VAL A 243 -24.32 -12.34 23.83
CA VAL A 243 -24.11 -12.87 22.48
C VAL A 243 -24.28 -14.39 22.58
N SER A 244 -25.19 -14.97 21.81
CA SER A 244 -25.78 -16.30 22.09
C SER A 244 -24.92 -17.52 21.69
N ALA A 245 -23.60 -17.39 21.52
CA ALA A 245 -22.74 -18.51 21.15
C ALA A 245 -21.43 -18.49 21.96
N GLU A 246 -20.94 -19.68 22.35
CA GLU A 246 -19.58 -19.84 22.89
C GLU A 246 -18.57 -19.46 21.81
N ALA A 247 -17.66 -18.56 22.15
CA ALA A 247 -16.63 -18.08 21.24
C ALA A 247 -15.27 -18.66 21.61
N LEU A 248 -14.37 -18.70 20.62
CA LEU A 248 -13.01 -19.16 20.83
C LEU A 248 -12.09 -17.96 21.09
N PHE A 249 -11.61 -17.87 22.33
CA PHE A 249 -10.58 -16.92 22.75
C PHE A 249 -9.20 -17.52 22.56
N ILE A 250 -8.29 -16.74 22.00
CA ILE A 250 -6.94 -17.18 21.63
C ILE A 250 -5.95 -16.15 22.17
N PRO A 251 -5.27 -16.43 23.29
CA PRO A 251 -4.30 -15.50 23.81
C PRO A 251 -2.98 -15.55 23.05
N LEU A 252 -2.31 -14.40 22.94
CA LEU A 252 -0.98 -14.26 22.35
C LEU A 252 0.03 -13.98 23.46
N PHE A 253 1.06 -14.83 23.59
CA PHE A 253 2.01 -14.79 24.69
C PHE A 253 3.46 -14.69 24.22
N ALA A 254 4.20 -13.71 24.72
CA ALA A 254 5.64 -13.58 24.52
C ALA A 254 6.36 -13.50 25.86
N ASP A 255 7.40 -14.31 26.05
CA ASP A 255 8.22 -14.32 27.28
C ASP A 255 7.37 -14.41 28.56
N GLU A 256 6.38 -15.32 28.56
CA GLU A 256 5.38 -15.54 29.63
C GLU A 256 4.44 -14.36 29.94
N ARG A 257 4.43 -13.33 29.09
CA ARG A 257 3.52 -12.19 29.20
C ARG A 257 2.50 -12.18 28.07
N PRO A 258 1.22 -11.91 28.36
CA PRO A 258 0.23 -11.82 27.32
C PRO A 258 0.40 -10.49 26.57
N ILE A 259 0.62 -10.56 25.26
CA ILE A 259 0.84 -9.39 24.38
C ILE A 259 -0.39 -9.03 23.56
N GLY A 260 -1.41 -9.91 23.56
CA GLY A 260 -2.66 -9.69 22.86
C GLY A 260 -3.67 -10.80 23.09
N LEU A 261 -4.87 -10.56 22.56
CA LEU A 261 -6.01 -11.47 22.64
C LEU A 261 -6.75 -11.46 21.29
N LEU A 262 -7.05 -12.65 20.79
CA LEU A 262 -7.86 -12.87 19.60
C LEU A 262 -9.20 -13.49 20.01
N LEU A 263 -10.25 -13.13 19.30
CA LEU A 263 -11.60 -13.68 19.50
C LEU A 263 -12.15 -14.13 18.16
N MET A 264 -12.52 -15.41 18.04
CA MET A 264 -13.19 -15.98 16.87
C MET A 264 -14.66 -16.23 17.16
N LEU A 265 -15.53 -15.84 16.23
CA LEU A 265 -16.98 -15.80 16.38
C LEU A 265 -17.67 -16.54 15.23
N ASP A 266 -18.88 -17.02 15.51
CA ASP A 266 -19.84 -17.54 14.54
C ASP A 266 -19.22 -18.55 13.56
N LYS A 267 -18.86 -19.73 14.07
CA LYS A 267 -18.30 -20.80 13.23
C LYS A 267 -19.37 -21.35 12.28
N LEU A 268 -18.97 -21.63 11.05
CA LEU A 268 -19.87 -22.13 10.01
C LEU A 268 -20.38 -23.54 10.36
N ARG A 269 -21.70 -23.70 10.52
CA ARG A 269 -22.47 -24.97 10.68
C ARG A 269 -22.42 -25.67 12.04
N GLU A 270 -21.39 -25.46 12.84
CA GLU A 270 -21.17 -26.16 14.12
C GLU A 270 -20.42 -25.26 15.12
N ASP A 271 -20.43 -25.64 16.40
CA ASP A 271 -19.65 -24.96 17.45
C ASP A 271 -18.14 -25.23 17.31
N PHE A 272 -17.33 -24.39 17.97
CA PHE A 272 -15.89 -24.58 18.00
C PHE A 272 -15.53 -25.87 18.77
N SER A 273 -14.54 -26.61 18.27
CA SER A 273 -14.11 -27.91 18.79
C SER A 273 -12.69 -27.86 19.37
N GLU A 274 -12.28 -28.88 20.14
CA GLU A 274 -10.89 -29.00 20.62
C GLU A 274 -9.87 -28.99 19.47
N ARG A 275 -10.27 -29.47 18.29
CA ARG A 275 -9.44 -29.41 17.09
C ARG A 275 -9.17 -27.96 16.66
N ASP A 276 -10.19 -27.10 16.72
CA ASP A 276 -10.06 -25.67 16.40
C ASP A 276 -9.14 -24.97 17.41
N GLN A 277 -9.26 -25.32 18.70
CA GLN A 277 -8.34 -24.82 19.74
C GLN A 277 -6.88 -25.19 19.45
N ASN A 278 -6.61 -26.45 19.06
CA ASN A 278 -5.25 -26.92 18.78
C ASN A 278 -4.65 -26.22 17.54
N ILE A 279 -5.44 -26.06 16.48
CA ILE A 279 -5.01 -25.33 15.27
C ILE A 279 -4.76 -23.85 15.60
N ALA A 280 -5.68 -23.22 16.33
CA ALA A 280 -5.56 -21.84 16.76
C ALA A 280 -4.33 -21.61 17.65
N ALA A 281 -4.05 -22.52 18.59
CA ALA A 281 -2.87 -22.45 19.46
C ALA A 281 -1.57 -22.46 18.64
N THR A 282 -1.52 -23.31 17.60
CA THR A 282 -0.36 -23.38 16.71
C THR A 282 -0.17 -22.05 15.97
N ILE A 283 -1.22 -21.56 15.31
CA ILE A 283 -1.16 -20.29 14.57
C ILE A 283 -0.83 -19.11 15.51
N ALA A 284 -1.35 -19.10 16.74
CA ALA A 284 -1.09 -18.07 17.74
C ALA A 284 0.39 -17.98 18.15
N GLN A 285 1.09 -19.11 18.27
CA GLN A 285 2.53 -19.13 18.57
C GLN A 285 3.34 -18.43 17.46
N PHE A 286 3.09 -18.78 16.20
CA PHE A 286 3.75 -18.16 15.06
C PHE A 286 3.38 -16.68 14.91
N SER A 287 2.11 -16.36 15.14
CA SER A 287 1.59 -14.98 15.13
C SER A 287 2.30 -14.12 16.18
N THR A 288 2.53 -14.65 17.37
CA THR A 288 3.25 -13.94 18.44
C THR A 288 4.69 -13.62 18.01
N ILE A 289 5.40 -14.60 17.43
CA ILE A 289 6.77 -14.41 16.93
C ILE A 289 6.79 -13.35 15.82
N ALA A 290 5.88 -13.44 14.86
CA ALA A 290 5.77 -12.49 13.76
C ALA A 290 5.46 -11.08 14.27
N LEU A 291 4.53 -10.92 15.21
CA LEU A 291 4.19 -9.62 15.80
C LEU A 291 5.37 -9.01 16.56
N LYS A 292 6.15 -9.82 17.29
CA LYS A 292 7.39 -9.38 17.96
C LYS A 292 8.44 -8.93 16.94
N ASN A 293 8.62 -9.69 15.86
CA ASN A 293 9.55 -9.36 14.78
C ASN A 293 9.13 -8.09 14.03
N SER A 294 7.86 -7.97 13.64
CA SER A 294 7.30 -6.79 13.00
C SER A 294 7.46 -5.55 13.88
N ARG A 295 7.14 -5.64 15.18
CA ARG A 295 7.37 -4.53 16.13
C ARG A 295 8.85 -4.19 16.30
N ARG A 296 9.74 -5.18 16.35
CA ARG A 296 11.18 -4.95 16.44
C ARG A 296 11.72 -4.32 15.15
N PHE A 297 11.23 -4.74 14.00
CA PHE A 297 11.57 -4.15 12.70
C PHE A 297 11.07 -2.71 12.63
N GLN A 298 9.82 -2.45 12.99
CA GLN A 298 9.27 -1.10 13.08
C GLN A 298 10.02 -0.22 14.10
N ALA A 299 10.49 -0.79 15.22
CA ALA A 299 11.31 -0.07 16.18
C ALA A 299 12.72 0.23 15.64
N LEU A 300 13.33 -0.70 14.89
CA LEU A 300 14.61 -0.48 14.21
C LEU A 300 14.49 0.55 13.09
N GLU A 301 13.40 0.52 12.32
CA GLU A 301 13.05 1.59 11.40
C GLU A 301 12.95 2.92 12.18
N ARG A 302 12.17 2.99 13.25
CA ARG A 302 12.01 4.22 14.06
C ARG A 302 13.31 4.77 14.66
N VAL A 303 14.25 3.91 15.05
CA VAL A 303 15.58 4.32 15.55
C VAL A 303 16.50 4.81 14.42
N GLY A 304 16.23 4.45 13.17
CA GLY A 304 16.94 4.92 11.97
C GLY A 304 16.19 5.98 11.14
N VAL A 305 14.93 6.29 11.46
CA VAL A 305 14.03 7.10 10.62
C VAL A 305 14.42 8.56 10.60
N ARG A 306 14.97 9.11 11.69
CA ARG A 306 15.46 10.49 11.74
C ARG A 306 16.97 10.53 11.85
N ASP A 307 17.55 11.46 11.11
CA ASP A 307 18.96 11.75 11.16
C ASP A 307 19.36 12.32 12.54
N PRO A 308 20.40 11.77 13.21
CA PRO A 308 20.79 12.17 14.56
C PRO A 308 21.16 13.65 14.73
N GLY A 309 21.47 14.36 13.64
CA GLY A 309 21.93 15.75 13.69
C GLY A 309 20.90 16.79 13.25
N THR A 310 19.82 16.40 12.58
CA THR A 310 19.01 17.34 11.80
C THR A 310 17.49 17.19 11.96
N SER A 311 17.02 16.20 12.74
CA SER A 311 15.60 15.82 12.85
C SER A 311 14.92 15.48 11.51
N ALA A 312 15.63 15.58 10.38
CA ALA A 312 15.16 15.21 9.06
C ALA A 312 15.03 13.69 8.96
N PHE A 313 14.10 13.23 8.14
CA PHE A 313 13.93 11.82 7.88
C PHE A 313 15.06 11.25 7.01
N ASN A 314 15.30 9.95 7.07
CA ASN A 314 16.18 9.28 6.12
C ASN A 314 15.51 9.13 4.74
N LEU A 315 16.32 8.82 3.71
CA LEU A 315 15.81 8.64 2.35
C LEU A 315 14.82 7.46 2.23
N SER A 316 15.03 6.35 2.97
CA SER A 316 14.16 5.18 2.88
C SER A 316 12.72 5.47 3.34
N TYR A 317 12.56 6.20 4.44
CA TYR A 317 11.26 6.66 4.94
C TYR A 317 10.61 7.63 3.95
N PHE A 318 11.40 8.52 3.37
CA PHE A 318 10.94 9.48 2.38
C PHE A 318 10.31 8.80 1.16
N ILE A 319 10.98 7.77 0.62
CA ILE A 319 10.50 7.02 -0.55
C ILE A 319 9.19 6.29 -0.23
N ASP A 320 9.10 5.62 0.93
CA ASP A 320 7.87 4.94 1.34
C ASP A 320 6.69 5.92 1.54
N TYR A 321 6.95 7.06 2.20
CA TYR A 321 5.93 8.10 2.36
C TYR A 321 5.49 8.68 1.01
N ALA A 322 6.43 8.96 0.11
CA ALA A 322 6.13 9.48 -1.22
C ALA A 322 5.28 8.50 -2.04
N GLY A 323 5.56 7.20 -1.97
CA GLY A 323 4.74 6.16 -2.61
C GLY A 323 3.30 6.15 -2.09
N LYS A 324 3.12 6.27 -0.77
CA LYS A 324 1.79 6.38 -0.13
C LYS A 324 1.07 7.65 -0.56
N GLU A 325 1.78 8.77 -0.69
CA GLU A 325 1.19 10.04 -1.09
C GLU A 325 0.75 10.03 -2.56
N ILE A 326 1.54 9.44 -3.47
CA ILE A 326 1.14 9.23 -4.89
C ILE A 326 -0.17 8.45 -4.97
N TYR A 327 -0.29 7.35 -4.21
CA TYR A 327 -1.52 6.56 -4.19
C TYR A 327 -2.73 7.38 -3.72
N LYS A 328 -2.59 8.16 -2.64
CA LYS A 328 -3.67 9.03 -2.13
C LYS A 328 -4.03 10.13 -3.13
N ALA A 329 -3.03 10.81 -3.68
CA ALA A 329 -3.20 11.90 -4.64
C ALA A 329 -3.97 11.44 -5.88
N ARG A 330 -3.59 10.28 -6.44
CA ARG A 330 -4.29 9.66 -7.57
C ARG A 330 -5.74 9.29 -7.22
N ARG A 331 -5.98 8.72 -6.04
CA ARG A 331 -7.32 8.28 -5.60
C ARG A 331 -8.28 9.45 -5.36
N TYR A 332 -7.78 10.55 -4.80
CA TYR A 332 -8.62 11.69 -4.38
C TYR A 332 -8.54 12.89 -5.32
N GLY A 333 -7.78 12.80 -6.42
CA GLY A 333 -7.56 13.92 -7.35
C GLY A 333 -6.86 15.11 -6.70
N ARG A 334 -5.93 14.86 -5.77
CA ARG A 334 -5.17 15.91 -5.06
C ARG A 334 -3.80 16.12 -5.71
N ALA A 335 -3.27 17.33 -5.59
CA ALA A 335 -1.90 17.64 -5.96
C ALA A 335 -0.98 17.59 -4.72
N PHE A 336 0.28 17.21 -4.93
CA PHE A 336 1.36 17.40 -3.97
C PHE A 336 2.62 17.78 -4.73
N SER A 337 3.59 18.36 -4.04
CA SER A 337 4.86 18.75 -4.66
C SER A 337 6.06 18.12 -3.96
N LEU A 338 7.09 17.86 -4.75
CA LEU A 338 8.41 17.41 -4.35
C LEU A 338 9.39 18.55 -4.57
N VAL A 339 10.31 18.74 -3.62
CA VAL A 339 11.41 19.72 -3.72
C VAL A 339 12.73 19.02 -3.44
N HIS A 340 13.70 19.24 -4.31
CA HIS A 340 15.08 18.83 -4.14
C HIS A 340 15.94 20.06 -3.82
N LEU A 341 16.76 19.98 -2.77
CA LEU A 341 17.59 21.07 -2.27
C LEU A 341 19.04 20.65 -2.12
N VAL A 342 19.95 21.45 -2.67
CA VAL A 342 21.40 21.24 -2.60
C VAL A 342 22.11 22.56 -2.33
N LEU A 343 23.13 22.55 -1.48
CA LEU A 343 24.08 23.67 -1.39
C LEU A 343 25.16 23.54 -2.46
N ASP A 344 25.18 24.47 -3.40
CA ASP A 344 26.25 24.55 -4.38
C ASP A 344 27.56 24.99 -3.71
N ARG A 345 28.69 24.49 -4.23
CA ARG A 345 30.07 24.70 -3.72
C ARG A 345 30.35 24.14 -2.32
N PHE A 346 29.47 23.32 -1.75
CA PHE A 346 29.73 22.73 -0.43
C PHE A 346 30.92 21.75 -0.42
N ASP A 347 31.09 20.93 -1.46
CA ASP A 347 32.24 20.01 -1.55
C ASP A 347 33.57 20.76 -1.51
N PHE A 348 33.66 21.88 -2.24
CA PHE A 348 34.81 22.77 -2.21
C PHE A 348 35.06 23.31 -0.79
N LEU A 349 34.01 23.72 -0.07
CA LEU A 349 34.15 24.20 1.30
C LEU A 349 34.56 23.10 2.27
N ARG A 350 34.08 21.86 2.07
CA ARG A 350 34.46 20.71 2.89
C ARG A 350 35.95 20.39 2.79
N GLU A 351 36.56 20.65 1.64
CA GLU A 351 38.00 20.46 1.44
C GLU A 351 38.85 21.59 2.06
N HIS A 352 38.31 22.80 2.18
CA HIS A 352 39.07 24.00 2.57
C HIS A 352 38.74 24.55 3.97
N LEU A 353 37.65 24.09 4.59
CA LEU A 353 37.21 24.53 5.92
C LEU A 353 37.31 23.39 6.94
N ARG A 354 37.36 23.76 8.22
CA ARG A 354 37.37 22.78 9.32
C ARG A 354 36.06 21.97 9.34
N PRO A 355 36.10 20.68 9.71
CA PRO A 355 34.91 19.83 9.79
C PRO A 355 33.79 20.39 10.69
N GLU A 356 34.16 21.11 11.75
CA GLU A 356 33.21 21.78 12.65
C GLU A 356 32.37 22.83 11.93
N VAL A 357 32.98 23.61 11.03
CA VAL A 357 32.30 24.64 10.26
C VAL A 357 31.33 24.00 9.26
N CYS A 358 31.75 22.90 8.62
CA CYS A 358 30.90 22.16 7.68
C CYS A 358 29.69 21.54 8.39
N ARG A 359 29.89 20.95 9.58
CA ARG A 359 28.79 20.47 10.43
C ARG A 359 27.85 21.61 10.83
N GLN A 360 28.39 22.77 11.16
CA GLN A 360 27.59 23.95 11.51
C GLN A 360 26.75 24.45 10.32
N ILE A 361 27.28 24.44 9.09
CA ILE A 361 26.52 24.76 7.86
C ILE A 361 25.35 23.79 7.72
N ALA A 362 25.59 22.48 7.81
CA ALA A 362 24.54 21.46 7.67
C ALA A 362 23.45 21.61 8.76
N GLN A 363 23.85 21.81 10.03
CA GLN A 363 22.91 22.02 11.14
C GLN A 363 22.09 23.30 10.98
N LYS A 364 22.71 24.40 10.54
CA LYS A 364 22.01 25.67 10.31
C LYS A 364 21.04 25.58 9.13
N LEU A 365 21.43 24.91 8.05
CA LEU A 365 20.54 24.65 6.92
C LEU A 365 19.34 23.81 7.36
N SER A 366 19.57 22.70 8.07
CA SER A 366 18.48 21.87 8.58
C SER A 366 17.53 22.65 9.51
N ALA A 367 18.06 23.46 10.42
CA ALA A 367 17.24 24.31 11.29
C ALA A 367 16.47 25.39 10.50
N CYS A 368 17.03 25.90 9.41
CA CYS A 368 16.36 26.81 8.50
C CYS A 368 15.18 26.12 7.80
N LEU A 369 15.44 24.96 7.18
CA LEU A 369 14.42 24.14 6.51
C LEU A 369 13.30 23.76 7.45
N GLY A 370 13.65 23.32 8.67
CA GLY A 370 12.70 22.92 9.72
C GLY A 370 11.73 24.03 10.17
N ARG A 371 12.06 25.31 9.96
CA ARG A 371 11.15 26.44 10.27
C ARG A 371 10.18 26.77 9.14
N VAL A 372 10.49 26.36 7.92
CA VAL A 372 9.70 26.69 6.71
C VAL A 372 8.67 25.60 6.41
N VAL A 373 9.03 24.34 6.69
CA VAL A 373 8.17 23.15 6.55
C VAL A 373 7.07 23.12 7.62
N ARG A 374 5.88 22.65 7.23
CA ARG A 374 4.71 22.43 8.09
C ARG A 374 4.79 21.05 8.75
N ASP A 375 3.94 20.82 9.76
CA ASP A 375 3.85 19.51 10.42
C ASP A 375 3.45 18.36 9.47
N SER A 376 2.70 18.67 8.42
CA SER A 376 2.31 17.73 7.36
C SER A 376 3.42 17.43 6.36
N ASP A 377 4.42 18.30 6.27
CA ASP A 377 5.48 18.20 5.25
C ASP A 377 6.57 17.23 5.72
N VAL A 378 7.17 16.52 4.77
CA VAL A 378 8.21 15.52 5.07
C VAL A 378 9.55 16.02 4.57
N LEU A 379 10.43 16.42 5.48
CA LEU A 379 11.82 16.78 5.20
C LEU A 379 12.72 15.55 5.37
N ALA A 380 13.49 15.19 4.35
CA ALA A 380 14.46 14.12 4.39
C ALA A 380 15.87 14.58 4.01
N ARG A 381 16.88 13.97 4.63
CA ARG A 381 18.30 14.17 4.32
C ARG A 381 18.82 12.96 3.53
N VAL A 382 19.38 13.24 2.35
CA VAL A 382 19.93 12.23 1.42
C VAL A 382 21.41 12.03 1.71
N ALA A 383 22.13 13.14 1.73
CA ALA A 383 23.55 13.25 1.99
C ALA A 383 23.81 14.62 2.63
N ASP A 384 25.02 14.88 3.12
CA ASP A 384 25.39 16.26 3.49
C ASP A 384 25.94 16.99 2.27
N PRO A 385 25.31 18.07 1.74
CA PRO A 385 24.12 18.82 2.22
C PRO A 385 22.93 18.74 1.22
N GLU A 386 22.46 17.54 0.92
CA GLU A 386 21.39 17.24 -0.03
C GLU A 386 20.12 16.82 0.72
N TYR A 387 19.00 17.48 0.42
CA TYR A 387 17.72 17.30 1.10
C TYR A 387 16.57 17.16 0.10
N TYR A 388 15.59 16.32 0.44
CA TYR A 388 14.29 16.30 -0.23
C TYR A 388 13.20 16.79 0.72
N VAL A 389 12.21 17.48 0.18
CA VAL A 389 10.99 17.88 0.90
C VAL A 389 9.78 17.45 0.10
N LEU A 390 8.85 16.75 0.74
CA LEU A 390 7.56 16.42 0.18
C LEU A 390 6.50 17.27 0.86
N LEU A 391 5.69 17.95 0.05
CA LEU A 391 4.69 18.92 0.45
C LEU A 391 3.30 18.39 0.05
N PRO A 392 2.59 17.69 0.96
CA PRO A 392 1.22 17.25 0.69
C PRO A 392 0.29 18.43 0.41
N GLU A 393 -0.74 18.20 -0.41
CA GLU A 393 -1.77 19.19 -0.73
C GLU A 393 -1.22 20.54 -1.23
N THR A 394 -0.08 20.50 -1.90
CA THR A 394 0.60 21.67 -2.44
C THR A 394 0.62 21.58 -3.96
N ASP A 395 0.12 22.64 -4.61
CA ASP A 395 0.11 22.77 -6.06
C ASP A 395 1.41 23.41 -6.59
N ALA A 396 1.55 23.48 -7.91
CA ALA A 396 2.72 24.02 -8.59
C ALA A 396 3.03 25.50 -8.23
N MET A 397 2.04 26.30 -7.80
CA MET A 397 2.28 27.67 -7.32
C MET A 397 2.65 27.71 -5.83
N GLY A 398 2.06 26.82 -5.04
CA GLY A 398 2.32 26.65 -3.62
C GLY A 398 3.78 26.25 -3.37
N VAL A 399 4.33 25.35 -4.19
CA VAL A 399 5.74 24.95 -4.08
C VAL A 399 6.70 26.09 -4.40
N ARG A 400 6.36 26.99 -5.34
CA ARG A 400 7.18 28.20 -5.60
C ARG A 400 7.18 29.15 -4.41
N SER A 401 6.01 29.32 -3.78
CA SER A 401 5.91 30.11 -2.56
C SER A 401 6.73 29.48 -1.41
N PHE A 402 6.80 28.16 -1.34
CA PHE A 402 7.69 27.45 -0.41
C PHE A 402 9.17 27.69 -0.74
N MET A 403 9.60 27.48 -1.99
CA MET A 403 11.00 27.68 -2.41
C MET A 403 11.49 29.10 -2.14
N ARG A 404 10.65 30.12 -2.39
CA ARG A 404 10.97 31.53 -2.09
C ARG A 404 11.15 31.77 -0.59
N ARG A 405 10.20 31.33 0.24
CA ARG A 405 10.32 31.44 1.72
C ARG A 405 11.58 30.77 2.23
N ASN A 406 11.95 29.65 1.63
CA ASN A 406 13.15 28.93 1.99
C ASN A 406 14.43 29.65 1.58
N GLN A 407 14.45 30.25 0.39
CA GLN A 407 15.55 31.11 -0.05
C GLN A 407 15.73 32.32 0.86
N GLU A 408 14.62 33.01 1.19
CA GLU A 408 14.61 34.15 2.13
C GLU A 408 15.12 33.74 3.52
N ALA A 409 14.70 32.59 4.03
CA ALA A 409 15.15 32.07 5.32
C ALA A 409 16.66 31.73 5.31
N PHE A 410 17.18 31.18 4.21
CA PHE A 410 18.60 30.92 4.01
C PHE A 410 19.43 32.21 4.03
N GLU A 411 18.97 33.25 3.32
CA GLU A 411 19.65 34.55 3.24
C GLU A 411 19.56 35.35 4.54
N ALA A 412 18.45 35.22 5.28
CA ALA A 412 18.24 35.90 6.55
C ALA A 412 19.05 35.31 7.72
N ASP A 413 19.48 34.04 7.64
CA ASP A 413 20.35 33.46 8.67
C ASP A 413 21.74 34.12 8.64
N ALA A 414 22.15 34.71 9.76
CA ALA A 414 23.38 35.48 9.84
C ALA A 414 24.66 34.67 9.53
N PHE A 415 24.65 33.36 9.80
CA PHE A 415 25.80 32.48 9.55
C PHE A 415 25.80 32.02 8.08
N LEU A 416 24.68 31.48 7.59
CA LEU A 416 24.56 31.03 6.20
C LEU A 416 24.72 32.19 5.22
N GLY A 417 24.11 33.35 5.50
CA GLY A 417 24.28 34.56 4.69
C GLY A 417 25.71 35.09 4.67
N ARG A 418 26.50 34.90 5.73
CA ARG A 418 27.94 35.21 5.73
C ARG A 418 28.70 34.24 4.84
N MET A 419 28.44 32.93 4.97
CA MET A 419 29.05 31.91 4.10
C MET A 419 28.73 32.15 2.62
N ALA A 420 27.51 32.61 2.33
CA ALA A 420 27.10 32.98 0.98
C ALA A 420 27.91 34.15 0.41
N ARG A 421 28.14 35.20 1.21
CA ARG A 421 28.92 36.38 0.78
C ARG A 421 30.42 36.11 0.68
N ASP A 422 31.01 35.50 1.70
CA ASP A 422 32.47 35.38 1.82
C ASP A 422 33.01 34.21 0.98
N TYR A 423 32.21 33.16 0.79
CA TYR A 423 32.63 31.92 0.14
C TYR A 423 31.76 31.52 -1.06
N GLY A 424 30.73 32.31 -1.40
CA GLY A 424 29.87 32.04 -2.54
C GLY A 424 28.95 30.83 -2.37
N LEU A 425 28.67 30.41 -1.13
CA LEU A 425 27.71 29.36 -0.82
C LEU A 425 26.31 29.77 -1.33
N SER A 426 25.62 28.89 -2.06
CA SER A 426 24.28 29.19 -2.55
C SER A 426 23.36 27.98 -2.46
N LEU A 427 22.11 28.21 -2.08
CA LEU A 427 21.06 27.20 -2.06
C LEU A 427 20.44 27.06 -3.45
N THR A 428 20.42 25.84 -3.97
CA THR A 428 19.77 25.49 -5.23
C THR A 428 18.61 24.56 -4.95
N GLN A 429 17.48 24.86 -5.58
CA GLN A 429 16.23 24.17 -5.35
C GLN A 429 15.61 23.84 -6.71
N GLY A 430 15.04 22.65 -6.87
CA GLY A 430 14.20 22.30 -7.99
C GLY A 430 12.95 21.59 -7.48
N ALA A 431 11.85 21.74 -8.20
CA ALA A 431 10.57 21.20 -7.76
C ALA A 431 9.84 20.47 -8.88
N ALA A 432 8.97 19.55 -8.49
CA ALA A 432 8.05 18.86 -9.36
C ALA A 432 6.72 18.69 -8.63
N SER A 433 5.60 18.78 -9.34
CA SER A 433 4.25 18.66 -8.78
C SER A 433 3.47 17.55 -9.45
N PHE A 434 2.92 16.64 -8.66
CA PHE A 434 2.02 15.60 -9.15
C PHE A 434 0.62 16.17 -9.39
N PRO A 435 -0.07 15.78 -10.48
CA PRO A 435 0.38 14.88 -11.56
C PRO A 435 1.05 15.61 -12.75
N GLN A 436 1.22 16.93 -12.68
CA GLN A 436 1.66 17.75 -13.81
C GLN A 436 3.05 17.39 -14.33
N ASP A 437 3.98 17.11 -13.42
CA ASP A 437 5.41 16.98 -13.69
C ASP A 437 5.89 15.52 -13.62
N GLY A 438 4.96 14.56 -13.50
CA GLY A 438 5.23 13.13 -13.40
C GLY A 438 4.09 12.36 -12.72
N GLU A 439 3.92 11.09 -13.08
CA GLU A 439 2.92 10.19 -12.52
C GLU A 439 3.48 9.19 -11.49
N ASP A 440 4.81 9.06 -11.40
CA ASP A 440 5.50 8.26 -10.41
C ASP A 440 6.66 9.03 -9.75
N PHE A 441 7.29 8.40 -8.75
CA PHE A 441 8.33 9.04 -7.95
C PHE A 441 9.61 9.32 -8.74
N ASP A 442 9.98 8.45 -9.68
CA ASP A 442 11.21 8.59 -10.45
C ASP A 442 11.09 9.71 -11.49
N GLU A 443 9.93 9.83 -12.15
CA GLU A 443 9.61 10.96 -13.04
C GLU A 443 9.65 12.30 -12.28
N LEU A 444 9.04 12.38 -11.10
CA LEU A 444 9.04 13.60 -10.28
C LEU A 444 10.47 13.98 -9.85
N LEU A 445 11.30 13.00 -9.48
CA LEU A 445 12.71 13.24 -9.14
C LEU A 445 13.53 13.70 -10.35
N ALA A 446 13.31 13.11 -11.52
CA ALA A 446 13.96 13.53 -12.75
C ALA A 446 13.63 14.99 -13.06
N THR A 447 12.34 15.37 -12.99
CA THR A 447 11.91 16.75 -13.18
C THR A 447 12.54 17.72 -12.18
N CYS A 448 12.62 17.34 -10.89
CA CYS A 448 13.31 18.16 -9.88
C CYS A 448 14.77 18.42 -10.25
N ARG A 449 15.51 17.39 -10.70
CA ARG A 449 16.93 17.50 -11.08
C ARG A 449 17.12 18.33 -12.35
N ASP A 450 16.23 18.20 -13.31
CA ASP A 450 16.24 19.00 -14.53
C ASP A 450 15.98 20.48 -14.23
N GLU A 451 15.01 20.78 -13.36
CA GLU A 451 14.77 22.16 -12.89
C GLU A 451 16.02 22.73 -12.21
N MET A 452 16.70 21.98 -11.34
CA MET A 452 17.93 22.44 -10.69
C MET A 452 19.04 22.71 -11.70
N SER A 453 19.19 21.83 -12.70
CA SER A 453 20.21 21.97 -13.74
C SER A 453 19.98 23.25 -14.56
N ARG A 454 18.72 23.53 -14.93
CA ARG A 454 18.32 24.79 -15.57
C ARG A 454 18.56 26.00 -14.68
N ALA A 455 18.22 25.91 -13.40
CA ALA A 455 18.43 26.99 -12.44
C ALA A 455 19.91 27.35 -12.27
N ARG A 456 20.83 26.38 -12.32
CA ARG A 456 22.28 26.60 -12.23
C ARG A 456 22.84 27.39 -13.42
N VAL A 457 22.31 27.17 -14.62
CA VAL A 457 22.77 27.85 -15.84
C VAL A 457 21.97 29.12 -16.17
N SER A 458 20.99 29.47 -15.33
CA SER A 458 20.13 30.65 -15.48
C SER A 458 20.94 31.94 -15.62
N VAL A 459 20.47 32.82 -16.51
CA VAL A 459 21.02 34.16 -16.71
C VAL A 459 20.96 34.96 -15.40
N TYR A 460 19.94 34.73 -14.58
CA TYR A 460 19.77 35.37 -13.27
C TYR A 460 20.97 35.12 -12.34
N ARG A 461 21.48 33.88 -12.34
CA ARG A 461 22.66 33.49 -11.54
C ARG A 461 23.95 33.96 -12.19
N LYS A 462 24.11 33.74 -13.50
CA LYS A 462 25.31 34.14 -14.26
C LYS A 462 25.62 35.63 -14.10
N LEU A 463 24.60 36.48 -14.16
CA LEU A 463 24.73 37.94 -14.02
C LEU A 463 24.64 38.44 -12.57
N ARG A 464 24.55 37.53 -11.59
CA ARG A 464 24.37 37.83 -10.15
C ARG A 464 23.28 38.86 -9.91
N LEU A 465 22.13 38.69 -10.57
CA LEU A 465 21.03 39.66 -10.48
C LEU A 465 20.48 39.75 -9.06
N ALA A 466 20.57 38.67 -8.27
CA ALA A 466 20.19 38.65 -6.85
C ALA A 466 20.74 39.85 -6.06
N ASP A 467 21.97 40.28 -6.34
CA ASP A 467 22.66 41.37 -5.62
C ASP A 467 22.27 42.78 -6.10
N ARG A 468 21.37 42.91 -7.09
CA ARG A 468 21.01 44.18 -7.75
C ARG A 468 19.57 44.62 -7.47
N GLY A 469 19.30 45.92 -7.54
CA GLY A 469 17.92 46.44 -7.54
C GLY A 469 17.12 45.97 -8.77
N PHE A 470 15.79 46.11 -8.73
CA PHE A 470 14.92 45.68 -9.84
C PHE A 470 15.30 46.39 -11.15
N TRP A 471 15.36 47.72 -11.15
CA TRP A 471 15.67 48.50 -12.36
C TRP A 471 17.13 48.35 -12.83
N ASP A 472 18.07 48.12 -11.91
CA ASP A 472 19.45 47.80 -12.27
C ASP A 472 19.54 46.45 -12.99
N ALA A 473 18.78 45.46 -12.54
CA ALA A 473 18.69 44.16 -13.19
C ALA A 473 18.04 44.28 -14.59
N VAL A 474 16.94 45.04 -14.71
CA VAL A 474 16.29 45.31 -16.01
C VAL A 474 17.26 45.99 -16.98
N SER A 475 17.96 47.02 -16.51
CA SER A 475 18.94 47.76 -17.34
C SER A 475 20.09 46.87 -17.79
N LEU A 476 20.60 46.01 -16.91
CA LEU A 476 21.68 45.06 -17.25
C LEU A 476 21.22 44.01 -18.26
N LEU A 477 20.00 43.49 -18.13
CA LEU A 477 19.42 42.50 -19.06
C LEU A 477 19.17 43.08 -20.45
N LEU A 478 18.71 44.33 -20.52
CA LEU A 478 18.57 45.04 -21.80
C LEU A 478 19.92 45.27 -22.47
N GLY A 479 21.00 45.41 -21.70
CA GLY A 479 22.34 45.57 -22.24
C GLY A 479 22.51 46.93 -22.95
N SER A 480 23.52 47.00 -23.81
CA SER A 480 23.84 48.19 -24.60
C SER A 480 23.29 48.06 -26.02
N PRO A 481 23.04 49.18 -26.75
CA PRO A 481 22.56 49.13 -28.14
C PRO A 481 23.44 48.30 -29.09
N GLU A 482 24.72 48.08 -28.74
CA GLU A 482 25.67 47.28 -29.52
C GLU A 482 25.42 45.76 -29.42
N ASP A 483 24.67 45.32 -28.40
CA ASP A 483 24.35 43.91 -28.15
C ASP A 483 23.19 43.38 -29.03
N TYR A 484 22.54 44.24 -29.81
CA TYR A 484 21.33 43.92 -30.59
C TYR A 484 21.66 43.52 -32.03
N ARG A 485 21.30 42.29 -32.42
CA ARG A 485 21.32 41.87 -33.83
C ARG A 485 20.14 42.48 -34.58
N VAL A 486 20.42 43.30 -35.59
CA VAL A 486 19.39 43.88 -36.47
C VAL A 486 18.97 42.84 -37.51
N GLU A 487 18.05 41.95 -37.14
CA GLU A 487 17.22 41.23 -38.12
C GLU A 487 15.79 41.76 -38.00
N LEU A 488 15.47 42.83 -38.73
CA LEU A 488 14.09 43.27 -38.91
C LEU A 488 13.37 42.21 -39.76
N PRO A 489 12.36 41.48 -39.24
CA PRO A 489 11.56 40.60 -40.08
C PRO A 489 10.79 41.45 -41.08
N ARG A 490 10.78 41.05 -42.36
CA ARG A 490 9.88 41.66 -43.33
C ARG A 490 8.44 41.47 -42.84
N ALA A 491 7.63 42.53 -42.92
CA ALA A 491 6.31 42.69 -42.30
C ALA A 491 5.22 41.63 -42.63
N SER A 492 5.55 40.53 -43.30
CA SER A 492 4.60 39.47 -43.71
C SER A 492 4.92 38.06 -43.21
N GLU A 493 5.97 37.85 -42.42
CA GLU A 493 6.27 36.53 -41.86
C GLU A 493 5.79 36.45 -40.41
N ALA A 494 4.98 35.42 -40.12
CA ALA A 494 4.60 35.07 -38.76
C ALA A 494 5.87 34.99 -37.91
N TYR A 495 5.91 35.72 -36.80
CA TYR A 495 7.04 35.82 -35.88
C TYR A 495 7.62 34.43 -35.56
N ARG A 496 8.66 34.01 -36.30
CA ARG A 496 9.50 32.88 -35.92
C ARG A 496 10.60 33.45 -35.06
N LEU A 497 10.47 33.26 -33.75
CA LEU A 497 11.56 33.39 -32.80
C LEU A 497 12.68 32.49 -33.34
N SER A 498 13.75 33.08 -33.88
CA SER A 498 14.86 32.33 -34.44
C SER A 498 15.49 31.50 -33.34
N GLU A 499 15.47 30.17 -33.51
CA GLU A 499 16.22 29.24 -32.68
C GLU A 499 17.71 29.60 -32.78
N ALA A 500 18.25 30.14 -31.69
CA ALA A 500 19.68 30.20 -31.45
C ALA A 500 19.96 29.47 -30.14
N GLU A 501 20.85 28.48 -30.27
CA GLU A 501 21.21 27.42 -29.35
C GLU A 501 21.65 27.97 -27.97
N ASP A 502 21.24 27.25 -26.93
CA ASP A 502 21.46 27.50 -25.49
C ASP A 502 20.59 28.60 -24.82
N GLY A 503 19.29 28.35 -24.74
CA GLY A 503 18.53 28.75 -23.54
C GLY A 503 17.67 30.01 -23.62
N GLY A 504 16.63 29.99 -24.46
CA GLY A 504 15.36 30.70 -24.23
C GLY A 504 15.39 32.22 -23.99
N SER A 505 16.50 32.92 -24.22
CA SER A 505 16.68 34.35 -23.95
C SER A 505 17.33 35.05 -25.14
N ALA A 506 16.81 36.21 -25.56
CA ALA A 506 17.38 36.95 -26.69
C ALA A 506 17.11 38.46 -26.61
N HIS A 507 18.00 39.22 -27.25
CA HIS A 507 17.86 40.65 -27.50
C HIS A 507 17.20 40.89 -28.85
N LEU A 508 16.22 41.80 -28.89
CA LEU A 508 15.41 42.11 -30.06
C LEU A 508 15.23 43.63 -30.19
N LEU A 509 15.16 44.13 -31.42
CA LEU A 509 14.66 45.47 -31.71
C LEU A 509 13.22 45.34 -32.21
N LEU A 510 12.25 45.92 -31.51
CA LEU A 510 10.83 45.77 -31.84
C LEU A 510 10.07 47.09 -31.79
N PRO A 511 9.14 47.34 -32.74
CA PRO A 511 8.20 48.46 -32.64
C PRO A 511 7.34 48.34 -31.38
N GLU A 512 6.98 49.46 -30.77
CA GLU A 512 6.11 49.48 -29.58
C GLU A 512 4.77 48.74 -29.77
N PRO A 513 4.08 48.82 -30.94
CA PRO A 513 2.87 48.01 -31.18
C PRO A 513 3.11 46.50 -31.14
N THR A 514 4.31 46.04 -31.52
CA THR A 514 4.67 44.62 -31.46
C THR A 514 4.82 44.15 -30.01
N PHE A 515 5.33 45.01 -29.11
CA PHE A 515 5.39 44.69 -27.67
C PHE A 515 3.98 44.45 -27.10
N LEU A 516 3.04 45.32 -27.44
CA LEU A 516 1.64 45.18 -27.02
C LEU A 516 0.99 43.92 -27.62
N GLY A 517 1.34 43.56 -28.85
CA GLY A 517 0.92 42.30 -29.45
C GLY A 517 1.46 41.06 -28.72
N ILE A 518 2.71 41.10 -28.24
CA ILE A 518 3.27 40.04 -27.39
C ILE A 518 2.51 39.96 -26.06
N GLU A 519 2.25 41.10 -25.41
CA GLU A 519 1.44 41.16 -24.19
C GLU A 519 0.05 40.52 -24.40
N GLU A 520 -0.60 40.81 -25.53
CA GLU A 520 -1.88 40.21 -25.90
C GLU A 520 -1.80 38.68 -26.04
N GLN A 521 -0.85 38.17 -26.82
CA GLN A 521 -0.74 36.72 -27.08
C GLN A 521 -0.36 35.93 -25.82
N VAL A 522 0.53 36.45 -24.99
CA VAL A 522 0.91 35.80 -23.74
C VAL A 522 -0.26 35.82 -22.75
N ALA A 523 -1.02 36.92 -22.70
CA ALA A 523 -2.23 36.99 -21.89
C ALA A 523 -3.30 35.99 -22.37
N LEU A 524 -3.47 35.81 -23.67
CA LEU A 524 -4.37 34.79 -24.24
C LEU A 524 -3.94 33.39 -23.81
N GLN A 525 -2.67 33.02 -23.97
CA GLN A 525 -2.16 31.72 -23.55
C GLN A 525 -2.34 31.47 -22.05
N ALA A 526 -2.10 32.49 -21.23
CA ALA A 526 -2.31 32.39 -19.79
C ALA A 526 -3.80 32.25 -19.41
N ALA A 527 -4.72 32.80 -20.22
CA ALA A 527 -6.16 32.73 -20.00
C ALA A 527 -6.82 31.46 -20.59
N ASP A 528 -6.22 30.84 -21.61
CA ASP A 528 -6.77 29.70 -22.35
C ASP A 528 -6.82 28.39 -21.52
N LEU A 529 -6.11 28.35 -20.38
CA LEU A 529 -6.14 27.24 -19.43
C LEU A 529 -6.79 27.68 -18.10
N PRO A 530 -8.12 27.85 -18.04
CA PRO A 530 -8.83 28.46 -16.91
C PRO A 530 -8.69 27.71 -15.58
N GLU A 531 -8.31 26.43 -15.62
CA GLU A 531 -8.05 25.63 -14.41
C GLU A 531 -6.71 25.96 -13.74
N ARG A 532 -5.77 26.60 -14.44
CA ARG A 532 -4.42 26.84 -13.96
C ARG A 532 -4.26 28.28 -13.48
N ARG A 533 -3.50 28.46 -12.39
CA ARG A 533 -3.20 29.81 -11.88
C ARG A 533 -2.14 30.49 -12.76
N ALA A 534 -2.34 31.78 -13.00
CA ALA A 534 -1.38 32.63 -13.70
C ALA A 534 -1.31 34.01 -13.05
N LEU A 535 -0.09 34.53 -12.90
CA LEU A 535 0.21 35.87 -12.44
C LEU A 535 0.88 36.63 -13.59
N LEU A 536 0.26 37.72 -14.02
CA LEU A 536 0.79 38.57 -15.08
C LEU A 536 1.09 39.95 -14.52
N TYR A 537 2.29 40.46 -14.76
CA TYR A 537 2.72 41.79 -14.38
C TYR A 537 3.03 42.58 -15.64
N SER A 538 2.35 43.70 -15.84
CA SER A 538 2.59 44.61 -16.95
C SER A 538 2.91 46.00 -16.39
N LEU A 539 4.10 46.48 -16.72
CA LEU A 539 4.65 47.73 -16.21
C LEU A 539 5.00 48.69 -17.35
N GLY A 540 4.70 49.96 -17.12
CA GLY A 540 5.19 51.07 -17.93
C GLY A 540 4.16 52.17 -18.09
N GLY A 541 4.58 53.37 -18.48
CA GLY A 541 3.73 54.50 -18.84
C GLY A 541 2.65 54.89 -17.81
N THR A 542 1.59 55.54 -18.31
CA THR A 542 0.48 56.05 -17.50
C THR A 542 -0.75 55.14 -17.59
N LEU A 543 -1.31 54.78 -16.45
CA LEU A 543 -2.55 54.02 -16.28
C LEU A 543 -3.74 54.99 -16.21
N GLY A 544 -4.65 54.94 -17.18
CA GLY A 544 -5.79 55.87 -17.26
C GLY A 544 -6.35 56.13 -18.67
N GLY A 545 -5.64 55.71 -19.71
CA GLY A 545 -6.03 55.83 -21.13
C GLY A 545 -6.77 54.59 -21.67
N GLU A 546 -6.48 54.21 -22.93
CA GLU A 546 -7.07 53.00 -23.54
C GLU A 546 -6.72 51.73 -22.74
N PRO A 547 -7.67 50.78 -22.63
CA PRO A 547 -7.44 49.56 -21.89
C PRO A 547 -6.37 48.70 -22.58
N ARG A 548 -5.38 48.27 -21.81
CA ARG A 548 -4.30 47.39 -22.29
C ARG A 548 -4.86 46.06 -22.79
N PRO A 549 -4.15 45.35 -23.68
CA PRO A 549 -4.56 44.02 -24.13
C PRO A 549 -4.88 43.07 -22.96
N LEU A 550 -4.04 43.11 -21.92
CA LEU A 550 -4.21 42.32 -20.70
C LEU A 550 -5.51 42.63 -19.95
N GLU A 551 -5.99 43.88 -20.01
CA GLU A 551 -7.27 44.26 -19.40
C GLU A 551 -8.48 43.65 -20.11
N ARG A 552 -8.39 43.42 -21.43
CA ARG A 552 -9.48 42.86 -22.24
C ARG A 552 -9.55 41.34 -22.17
N ILE A 553 -8.43 40.69 -21.90
CA ILE A 553 -8.31 39.23 -21.98
C ILE A 553 -8.60 38.55 -20.64
N LEU A 554 -8.19 39.16 -19.53
CA LEU A 554 -8.36 38.58 -18.20
C LEU A 554 -9.83 38.53 -17.72
N ASP A 555 -10.76 39.17 -18.43
CA ASP A 555 -12.22 38.97 -18.27
C ASP A 555 -12.62 37.49 -18.45
N ARG A 556 -11.83 36.70 -19.20
CA ARG A 556 -12.17 35.33 -19.60
C ARG A 556 -11.67 34.25 -18.63
N SER A 557 -10.92 34.61 -17.57
CA SER A 557 -10.29 33.63 -16.67
C SER A 557 -10.59 33.92 -15.19
N GLU A 558 -11.09 32.91 -14.48
CA GLU A 558 -11.40 33.03 -13.04
C GLU A 558 -10.13 32.95 -12.16
N ARG A 559 -9.07 32.27 -12.64
CA ARG A 559 -7.86 31.94 -11.87
C ARG A 559 -6.62 32.77 -12.23
N ALA A 560 -6.64 33.49 -13.35
CA ALA A 560 -5.56 34.42 -13.68
C ALA A 560 -5.71 35.72 -12.86
N ARG A 561 -4.57 36.33 -12.54
CA ARG A 561 -4.50 37.65 -11.89
C ARG A 561 -3.50 38.54 -12.61
N GLY A 562 -3.94 39.73 -12.97
CA GLY A 562 -3.14 40.76 -13.62
C GLY A 562 -2.75 41.87 -12.65
N TYR A 563 -1.51 42.33 -12.73
CA TYR A 563 -0.99 43.48 -12.00
C TYR A 563 -0.51 44.51 -13.01
N LEU A 564 -1.19 45.66 -13.06
CA LEU A 564 -0.84 46.76 -13.93
C LEU A 564 -0.15 47.84 -13.10
N ILE A 565 1.09 48.17 -13.45
CA ILE A 565 1.92 49.07 -12.65
C ILE A 565 2.37 50.25 -13.52
N GLY A 566 2.10 51.47 -13.07
CA GLY A 566 2.43 52.68 -13.81
C GLY A 566 1.95 53.95 -13.11
N ARG A 567 2.12 55.10 -13.76
CA ARG A 567 1.71 56.39 -13.18
C ARG A 567 0.19 56.57 -13.27
N ARG A 568 -0.40 57.33 -12.36
CA ARG A 568 -1.85 57.62 -12.42
C ARG A 568 -2.15 58.70 -13.46
N ALA A 569 -3.03 58.42 -14.43
CA ALA A 569 -3.53 59.43 -15.35
C ALA A 569 -4.78 60.09 -14.78
N GLY A 570 -4.65 61.32 -14.26
CA GLY A 570 -5.76 62.19 -13.87
C GLY A 570 -6.86 61.58 -12.97
N ASP A 571 -7.97 62.30 -12.83
CA ASP A 571 -9.11 61.95 -11.95
C ASP A 571 -10.16 61.04 -12.60
N GLY A 572 -9.79 60.31 -13.66
CA GLY A 572 -10.69 59.35 -14.32
C GLY A 572 -10.99 58.15 -13.42
N ARG A 573 -12.25 58.02 -12.98
CA ARG A 573 -12.73 56.78 -12.34
C ARG A 573 -12.77 55.67 -13.38
N GLN A 574 -11.78 54.78 -13.36
CA GLN A 574 -11.79 53.57 -14.17
C GLN A 574 -12.53 52.42 -13.47
N GLN A 575 -13.14 51.55 -14.27
CA GLN A 575 -13.97 50.45 -13.80
C GLN A 575 -13.11 49.41 -13.05
N ALA A 576 -13.57 49.00 -11.87
CA ALA A 576 -12.92 47.95 -11.08
C ALA A 576 -13.10 46.59 -11.78
N HIS A 577 -12.00 45.86 -11.96
CA HIS A 577 -12.00 44.54 -12.58
C HIS A 577 -11.55 43.49 -11.55
N PRO A 578 -12.30 42.40 -11.33
CA PRO A 578 -12.05 41.45 -10.24
C PRO A 578 -10.73 40.69 -10.35
N ALA A 579 -10.23 40.47 -11.57
CA ALA A 579 -8.95 39.79 -11.80
C ALA A 579 -7.73 40.72 -11.95
N ILE A 580 -7.91 42.06 -11.92
CA ILE A 580 -6.84 43.02 -12.22
C ILE A 580 -6.64 43.96 -11.06
N THR A 581 -5.41 44.01 -10.56
CA THR A 581 -5.01 45.06 -9.62
C THR A 581 -4.15 46.10 -10.32
N ARG A 582 -4.56 47.36 -10.20
CA ARG A 582 -3.78 48.52 -10.65
C ARG A 582 -2.98 49.05 -9.48
N VAL A 583 -1.67 49.19 -9.68
CA VAL A 583 -0.74 49.74 -8.69
C VAL A 583 -0.15 51.03 -9.26
N TYR A 584 -0.47 52.14 -8.61
CA TYR A 584 0.04 53.45 -9.02
C TYR A 584 1.37 53.72 -8.32
N VAL A 585 2.39 54.02 -9.12
CA VAL A 585 3.75 54.28 -8.63
C VAL A 585 4.23 55.65 -9.11
N ASP A 586 5.02 56.32 -8.28
CA ASP A 586 5.68 57.59 -8.62
C ASP A 586 7.18 57.34 -8.86
N ASP A 587 7.47 56.55 -9.89
CA ASP A 587 8.82 56.14 -10.29
C ASP A 587 9.00 56.46 -11.79
N GLU A 588 9.91 57.39 -12.13
CA GLU A 588 10.15 57.82 -13.52
C GLU A 588 10.64 56.69 -14.43
N SER A 589 11.17 55.60 -13.84
CA SER A 589 11.64 54.43 -14.59
C SER A 589 10.50 53.76 -15.38
N VAL A 590 9.25 53.89 -14.93
CA VAL A 590 8.10 53.33 -15.66
C VAL A 590 7.84 54.06 -16.99
N ASP A 591 8.27 55.31 -17.13
CA ASP A 591 8.13 56.05 -18.39
C ASP A 591 9.20 55.59 -19.40
N ARG A 592 10.39 55.23 -18.91
CA ARG A 592 11.53 54.77 -19.71
C ARG A 592 11.41 53.32 -20.17
N PHE A 593 10.86 52.44 -19.32
CA PHE A 593 10.84 51.00 -19.54
C PHE A 593 9.43 50.46 -19.79
N ARG A 594 9.37 49.33 -20.49
CA ARG A 594 8.21 48.45 -20.59
C ARG A 594 8.61 47.08 -20.06
N VAL A 595 7.80 46.49 -19.19
CA VAL A 595 8.09 45.18 -18.61
C VAL A 595 6.83 44.34 -18.59
N LEU A 596 6.93 43.13 -19.13
CA LEU A 596 5.94 42.07 -19.03
C LEU A 596 6.58 40.88 -18.34
N LEU A 597 6.02 40.44 -17.21
CA LEU A 597 6.42 39.21 -16.52
C LEU A 597 5.21 38.31 -16.35
N VAL A 598 5.35 37.04 -16.72
CA VAL A 598 4.28 36.05 -16.64
C VAL A 598 4.79 34.82 -15.92
N LEU A 599 4.10 34.46 -14.84
CA LEU A 599 4.31 33.25 -14.07
C LEU A 599 3.00 32.45 -14.03
N ALA A 600 2.97 31.35 -14.75
CA ALA A 600 1.90 30.36 -14.70
C ALA A 600 2.49 28.97 -14.40
N GLU A 601 1.62 28.02 -14.05
CA GLU A 601 2.03 26.65 -13.75
C GLU A 601 2.80 25.97 -14.89
N HIS A 602 2.53 26.37 -16.13
CA HIS A 602 3.07 25.76 -17.34
C HIS A 602 3.92 26.71 -18.19
N LEU A 603 4.00 27.99 -17.81
CA LEU A 603 4.66 29.03 -18.61
C LEU A 603 5.36 30.01 -17.69
N SER A 604 6.61 30.35 -18.04
CA SER A 604 7.34 31.48 -17.47
C SER A 604 7.88 32.32 -18.62
N TYR A 605 7.56 33.60 -18.63
CA TYR A 605 8.01 34.51 -19.69
C TYR A 605 8.30 35.91 -19.14
N ALA A 606 9.38 36.50 -19.60
CA ALA A 606 9.71 37.90 -19.41
C ALA A 606 9.91 38.57 -20.78
N CYS A 607 9.38 39.77 -20.94
CA CYS A 607 9.72 40.67 -22.04
C CYS A 607 9.96 42.07 -21.47
N LEU A 608 11.18 42.55 -21.60
CA LEU A 608 11.67 43.84 -21.12
C LEU A 608 11.90 44.72 -22.34
N GLY A 609 11.63 46.02 -22.24
CA GLY A 609 11.86 47.00 -23.30
C GLY A 609 12.31 48.34 -22.74
N ALA A 610 13.17 49.05 -23.46
CA ALA A 610 13.48 50.45 -23.23
C ALA A 610 13.33 51.25 -24.53
N HIS A 611 12.87 52.49 -24.41
CA HIS A 611 12.75 53.39 -25.56
C HIS A 611 14.15 53.80 -26.05
N LEU A 612 14.46 53.46 -27.31
CA LEU A 612 15.66 53.93 -28.01
C LEU A 612 15.35 55.23 -28.78
N GLU A 613 14.24 55.22 -29.54
CA GLU A 613 13.67 56.33 -30.30
C GLU A 613 12.13 56.27 -30.19
N PRO A 614 11.38 57.35 -30.52
CA PRO A 614 9.93 57.32 -30.50
C PRO A 614 9.36 56.17 -31.35
N GLY A 615 8.64 55.24 -30.72
CA GLY A 615 8.01 54.09 -31.38
C GLY A 615 8.88 52.82 -31.52
N THR A 616 10.17 52.86 -31.16
CA THR A 616 11.08 51.69 -31.25
C THR A 616 11.66 51.34 -29.88
N LEU A 617 11.54 50.07 -29.50
CA LEU A 617 12.05 49.53 -28.25
C LEU A 617 13.26 48.64 -28.51
N CYS A 618 14.31 48.84 -27.72
CA CYS A 618 15.32 47.80 -27.52
C CYS A 618 14.78 46.86 -26.44
N ALA A 619 14.70 45.56 -26.74
CA ALA A 619 14.00 44.60 -25.92
C ALA A 619 14.83 43.36 -25.59
N PHE A 620 14.56 42.76 -24.45
CA PHE A 620 15.12 41.49 -24.02
C PHE A 620 13.97 40.60 -23.60
N HIS A 621 13.88 39.40 -24.15
CA HIS A 621 12.90 38.42 -23.70
C HIS A 621 13.58 37.16 -23.18
N SER A 622 12.90 36.45 -22.28
CA SER A 622 13.38 35.19 -21.74
C SER A 622 12.25 34.28 -21.27
N CYS A 623 12.41 32.98 -21.53
CA CYS A 623 11.59 31.92 -20.94
C CYS A 623 12.28 31.25 -19.73
N ASP A 624 13.45 31.75 -19.30
CA ASP A 624 14.16 31.24 -18.13
C ASP A 624 13.34 31.49 -16.87
N ARG A 625 12.75 30.40 -16.34
CA ARG A 625 11.90 30.44 -15.15
C ARG A 625 12.57 31.07 -13.94
N THR A 626 13.85 30.76 -13.71
CA THR A 626 14.60 31.30 -12.55
C THR A 626 14.76 32.82 -12.68
N LEU A 627 14.99 33.30 -13.90
CA LEU A 627 15.04 34.73 -14.20
C LEU A 627 13.69 35.41 -13.97
N VAL A 628 12.61 34.85 -14.52
CA VAL A 628 11.26 35.43 -14.37
C VAL A 628 10.85 35.50 -12.90
N GLU A 629 11.01 34.41 -12.14
CA GLU A 629 10.70 34.36 -10.71
C GLU A 629 11.54 35.35 -9.89
N GLY A 630 12.84 35.46 -10.21
CA GLY A 630 13.75 36.41 -9.59
C GLY A 630 13.34 37.86 -9.86
N LEU A 631 12.97 38.19 -11.10
CA LEU A 631 12.49 39.53 -11.47
C LEU A 631 11.16 39.86 -10.80
N VAL A 632 10.20 38.92 -10.73
CA VAL A 632 8.94 39.13 -10.00
C VAL A 632 9.20 39.37 -8.51
N THR A 633 10.08 38.59 -7.89
CA THR A 633 10.42 38.76 -6.46
C THR A 633 11.03 40.14 -6.22
N LYS A 634 11.96 40.57 -7.08
CA LYS A 634 12.56 41.91 -7.01
C LYS A 634 11.54 43.02 -7.22
N LEU A 635 10.62 42.84 -8.16
CA LEU A 635 9.57 43.81 -8.43
C LEU A 635 8.66 44.00 -7.21
N GLN A 636 8.21 42.89 -6.62
CA GLN A 636 7.36 42.88 -5.43
C GLN A 636 8.04 43.55 -4.24
N ALA A 637 9.34 43.31 -4.06
CA ALA A 637 10.15 43.94 -3.02
C ALA A 637 10.36 45.44 -3.28
N HIS A 638 10.67 45.84 -4.52
CA HIS A 638 10.94 47.22 -4.92
C HIS A 638 9.75 48.14 -4.64
N TYR A 639 8.53 47.70 -4.99
CA TYR A 639 7.30 48.47 -4.75
C TYR A 639 6.56 48.05 -3.47
N ASN A 640 7.15 47.17 -2.65
CA ASN A 640 6.62 46.73 -1.36
C ASN A 640 5.14 46.27 -1.40
N PHE A 641 4.81 45.37 -2.34
CA PHE A 641 3.43 44.88 -2.49
C PHE A 641 2.92 44.19 -1.21
N GLN A 642 3.78 43.61 -0.38
CA GLN A 642 3.37 43.00 0.89
C GLN A 642 2.69 43.97 1.87
N ARG A 643 2.89 45.30 1.76
CA ARG A 643 2.19 46.30 2.58
C ARG A 643 0.92 46.89 1.95
N GLN A 644 0.68 46.71 0.65
CA GLN A 644 -0.47 47.30 -0.04
C GLN A 644 -1.64 46.32 -0.23
N PHE A 645 -1.40 45.02 -0.09
CA PHE A 645 -2.39 43.97 -0.40
C PHE A 645 -2.94 43.22 0.82
N TRP A 646 -2.62 43.65 2.04
CA TRP A 646 -3.22 43.13 3.27
C TRP A 646 -3.51 44.30 4.22
N PRO A 647 -4.78 44.61 4.54
CA PRO A 647 -5.12 45.53 5.62
C PRO A 647 -4.78 44.95 7.00
#